data_AF-D7DNX3-F1
#
_entry.id   AF-D7DNX3-F1
#
_cell.length_a   1.000
_cell.length_b   1.000
_cell.length_c   1.000
_cell.angle_alpha   90.00
_cell.angle_beta   90.00
_cell.angle_gamma   90.00
#
_symmetry.space_group_name_H-M   'P 1'
#
loop_
_entity.id
_entity.type
_entity.pdbx_description
1 polymer ?
#
loop_
_entity_poly.entity_id
_entity_poly.type
_entity_poly.pdbx_seq_one_letter_code
_entity_poly.pdbx_strand_id
1 'polypeptide(L)'
;MVNSPYSKESVRLGILHYLLGRGLAGLAGFATVILLVRYMDVQSYAGFTALTGLIAMSGVFAGLGLERAVSRYVPEARLERSASELGSFIWRISLVRLSAALFVCLIFYIGWGQVLRIFPDVHLVQFPVALVCFVVAETLFQHFSSVLQALIKQKALTRILIVQWGGRLAMIAWVMSAHAIISLEESLWIMAVPEMIGVLFFVMLLMKDLNELKHEEKLTNSAKSAENWPDWKEISKMAGHNYGFTLLAAPPQGYFMKMLAAIFLPTQMVAAYGFFISIAERARQYIPLHLLYNLIEPVMIGSYLQNRDFATLNKRCQLLYKSNLVLLIPLLAWIAAAGVFIIATLTGGKYQEYVWLLIVVMLQLTVGSHVVLLQLILNSVGSSVLLVRAGIVALLGMAAFLAATIFINVQFLVVAPLVFSLICNTYIIQALKRQGYPYQLSWKLFFGASISGFIAFLTTWTLTNQNYFFTHNALIISILSGGIIFLVYLGGLYFLNAVHADEIELVKSLLKKKSLVIDKPIEVNIISHLQTEARQVLDKLIPKDAHVILLDYPNNTNVGDSLIWLGEIAYLESRGLTPAYVCDVKNYSEANIRKIINDNSLILMHGGGNFGTIWTEIHNFRLQVLRDFPNIPIVQLPQTIHFNDEAKTKEMADAIATQGNYTLLARSQPSYDFAQGNFSAKIHLCPDMAFFIGAIHTQNTPEFDRFVLARTDHEKSGDRFVESVRAIKSKNTYEIADWLNASWQERLLHRVEIHTLSLRSKIDPNNQVLFYLWNKLSQLRLKRGIALLTRGRVVITDRLHAHVLSILLNKPHVLLDNSYGKIGNFYKTWTHTHSLTRFVTDLTNLHLLADEFDMSLNTKKNSSGSGV
;
A
#
# COMPACT_ATOMS: atom_id res chain seq x y z
N MET A 1 -21.47 1.52 -17.60
CA MET A 1 -20.34 0.60 -17.37
C MET A 1 -19.67 0.85 -16.01
N VAL A 2 -20.38 0.68 -14.88
CA VAL A 2 -19.90 1.23 -13.58
C VAL A 2 -19.13 0.23 -12.69
N ASN A 3 -19.20 -1.09 -12.93
CA ASN A 3 -18.45 -2.09 -12.15
C ASN A 3 -17.52 -2.95 -13.02
N SER A 4 -16.59 -2.32 -13.75
CA SER A 4 -15.51 -3.09 -14.38
C SER A 4 -14.47 -3.47 -13.31
N PRO A 5 -14.11 -4.77 -13.14
CA PRO A 5 -13.02 -5.17 -12.24
C PRO A 5 -11.66 -4.55 -12.62
N TYR A 6 -11.57 -3.97 -13.83
CA TYR A 6 -10.42 -3.27 -14.38
C TYR A 6 -10.47 -1.74 -14.17
N SER A 7 -11.30 -1.23 -13.25
CA SER A 7 -11.39 0.21 -12.97
C SER A 7 -10.08 0.78 -12.40
N LYS A 8 -9.84 2.08 -12.62
CA LYS A 8 -8.65 2.81 -12.10
C LYS A 8 -8.54 2.72 -10.57
N GLU A 9 -9.67 2.63 -9.87
CA GLU A 9 -9.71 2.52 -8.42
C GLU A 9 -9.40 1.10 -7.93
N SER A 10 -9.90 0.07 -8.62
CA SER A 10 -9.58 -1.34 -8.36
C SER A 10 -8.09 -1.64 -8.57
N VAL A 11 -7.49 -1.10 -9.64
CA VAL A 11 -6.05 -1.18 -9.88
C VAL A 11 -5.27 -0.46 -8.77
N ARG A 12 -5.71 0.74 -8.37
CA ARG A 12 -5.05 1.53 -7.32
C ARG A 12 -5.07 0.85 -5.95
N LEU A 13 -6.19 0.22 -5.56
CA LEU A 13 -6.31 -0.54 -4.32
C LEU A 13 -5.46 -1.82 -4.35
N GLY A 14 -5.32 -2.45 -5.52
CA GLY A 14 -4.43 -3.61 -5.74
C GLY A 14 -2.94 -3.30 -5.51
N ILE A 15 -2.49 -2.10 -5.87
CA ILE A 15 -1.09 -1.67 -5.77
C ILE A 15 -0.59 -1.62 -4.33
N LEU A 16 -1.39 -1.13 -3.38
CA LEU A 16 -0.95 -1.04 -1.99
C LEU A 16 -0.72 -2.42 -1.38
N HIS A 17 -1.61 -3.37 -1.70
CA HIS A 17 -1.47 -4.78 -1.32
C HIS A 17 -0.29 -5.45 -2.03
N TYR A 18 -0.05 -5.10 -3.29
CA TYR A 18 1.12 -5.55 -4.05
C TYR A 18 2.43 -5.14 -3.38
N LEU A 19 2.56 -3.87 -3.00
CA LEU A 19 3.78 -3.31 -2.41
C LEU A 19 4.07 -3.89 -1.00
N LEU A 20 3.07 -3.92 -0.11
CA LEU A 20 3.23 -4.47 1.24
C LEU A 20 3.47 -5.99 1.23
N GLY A 21 2.76 -6.70 0.36
CA GLY A 21 2.92 -8.14 0.19
C GLY A 21 4.29 -8.54 -0.35
N ARG A 22 4.79 -7.81 -1.35
CA ARG A 22 6.14 -8.02 -1.91
C ARG A 22 7.24 -7.73 -0.90
N GLY A 23 7.06 -6.79 0.04
CA GLY A 23 8.05 -6.51 1.08
C GLY A 23 8.32 -7.73 1.97
N LEU A 24 7.28 -8.28 2.60
CA LEU A 24 7.40 -9.44 3.49
C LEU A 24 7.83 -10.72 2.74
N ALA A 25 7.25 -10.99 1.58
CA ALA A 25 7.67 -12.10 0.71
C ALA A 25 9.13 -11.94 0.26
N GLY A 26 9.59 -10.71 0.07
CA GLY A 26 10.97 -10.38 -0.27
C GLY A 26 11.97 -10.78 0.79
N LEU A 27 11.74 -10.35 2.03
CA LEU A 27 12.60 -10.69 3.16
C LEU A 27 12.70 -12.21 3.35
N ALA A 28 11.58 -12.92 3.27
CA ALA A 28 11.56 -14.37 3.34
C ALA A 28 12.33 -15.02 2.17
N GLY A 29 12.27 -14.43 0.97
CA GLY A 29 13.05 -14.88 -0.17
C GLY A 29 14.55 -14.68 -0.03
N PHE A 30 15.00 -13.55 0.50
CA PHE A 30 16.42 -13.35 0.85
C PHE A 30 16.87 -14.35 1.92
N ALA A 31 16.08 -14.51 2.98
CA ALA A 31 16.38 -15.46 4.04
C ALA A 31 16.51 -16.91 3.51
N THR A 32 15.62 -17.33 2.61
CA THR A 32 15.70 -18.66 1.98
C THR A 32 17.04 -18.87 1.27
N VAL A 33 17.47 -17.94 0.42
CA VAL A 33 18.74 -18.04 -0.32
C VAL A 33 19.94 -18.02 0.62
N ILE A 34 19.91 -17.16 1.65
CA ILE A 34 20.97 -17.04 2.66
C ILE A 34 21.11 -18.34 3.48
N LEU A 35 19.99 -18.89 3.94
CA LEU A 35 19.98 -20.12 4.74
C LEU A 35 20.44 -21.32 3.91
N LEU A 36 19.99 -21.46 2.66
CA LEU A 36 20.48 -22.53 1.77
C LEU A 36 22.01 -22.46 1.59
N VAL A 37 22.59 -21.29 1.33
CA VAL A 37 24.06 -21.18 1.21
C VAL A 37 24.78 -21.50 2.51
N ARG A 38 24.25 -21.07 3.66
CA ARG A 38 24.88 -21.36 4.96
C ARG A 38 24.95 -22.86 5.23
N TYR A 39 23.85 -23.56 4.96
CA TYR A 39 23.67 -24.95 5.39
C TYR A 39 23.88 -26.00 4.31
N MET A 40 24.08 -25.63 3.04
CA MET A 40 24.54 -26.55 2.00
C MET A 40 26.07 -26.52 1.89
N ASP A 41 26.71 -27.65 1.60
CA ASP A 41 28.12 -27.65 1.21
C ASP A 41 28.31 -26.96 -0.15
N VAL A 42 29.54 -26.54 -0.45
CA VAL A 42 29.84 -25.74 -1.65
C VAL A 42 29.54 -26.49 -2.95
N GLN A 43 29.76 -27.80 -2.98
CA GLN A 43 29.55 -28.64 -4.15
C GLN A 43 28.05 -28.87 -4.40
N SER A 44 27.28 -29.21 -3.36
CA SER A 44 25.82 -29.30 -3.43
C SER A 44 25.20 -27.98 -3.85
N TYR A 45 25.69 -26.84 -3.37
CA TYR A 45 25.18 -25.54 -3.78
C TYR A 45 25.53 -25.18 -5.24
N ALA A 46 26.70 -25.61 -5.74
CA ALA A 46 27.05 -25.51 -7.16
C ALA A 46 26.11 -26.36 -8.03
N GLY A 47 25.87 -27.62 -7.65
CA GLY A 47 24.88 -28.48 -8.29
C GLY A 47 23.47 -27.89 -8.27
N PHE A 48 23.06 -27.29 -7.14
CA PHE A 48 21.78 -26.58 -7.02
C PHE A 48 21.70 -25.36 -7.95
N THR A 49 22.80 -24.63 -8.10
CA THR A 49 22.90 -23.51 -9.03
C THR A 49 22.71 -23.97 -10.48
N ALA A 50 23.33 -25.09 -10.86
CA ALA A 50 23.16 -25.70 -12.17
C ALA A 50 21.69 -26.11 -12.42
N LEU A 51 21.11 -26.86 -11.47
CA LEU A 51 19.73 -27.34 -11.58
C LEU A 51 18.70 -26.21 -11.58
N THR A 52 18.87 -25.16 -10.79
CA THR A 52 17.95 -24.00 -10.82
C THR A 52 18.02 -23.23 -12.15
N GLY A 53 19.19 -23.17 -12.79
CA GLY A 53 19.33 -22.67 -14.15
C GLY A 53 18.58 -23.54 -15.16
N LEU A 54 18.74 -24.87 -15.06
CA LEU A 54 18.05 -25.85 -15.90
C LEU A 54 16.53 -25.81 -15.74
N ILE A 55 16.03 -25.69 -14.51
CA ILE A 55 14.60 -25.60 -14.18
C ILE A 55 13.98 -24.34 -14.79
N ALA A 56 14.62 -23.19 -14.62
CA ALA A 56 14.16 -21.95 -15.22
C ALA A 56 14.16 -22.03 -16.77
N MET A 57 15.18 -22.65 -17.36
CA MET A 57 15.20 -22.91 -18.80
C MET A 57 14.07 -23.84 -19.26
N SER A 58 13.74 -24.84 -18.43
CA SER A 58 12.63 -25.76 -18.68
C SER A 58 11.30 -25.03 -18.70
N GLY A 59 11.11 -24.06 -17.80
CA GLY A 59 9.96 -23.16 -17.81
C GLY A 59 9.89 -22.29 -19.08
N VAL A 60 11.05 -21.85 -19.61
CA VAL A 60 11.12 -21.15 -20.90
C VAL A 60 10.73 -22.07 -22.04
N PHE A 61 11.24 -23.30 -22.11
CA PHE A 61 10.89 -24.27 -23.15
C PHE A 61 9.42 -24.72 -23.10
N ALA A 62 8.90 -24.98 -21.89
CA ALA A 62 7.49 -25.21 -21.63
C ALA A 62 6.63 -23.93 -21.74
N GLY A 63 7.29 -22.79 -22.01
CA GLY A 63 6.77 -21.46 -22.31
C GLY A 63 5.72 -21.45 -23.40
N LEU A 64 6.16 -21.93 -24.57
CA LEU A 64 5.43 -21.89 -25.84
C LEU A 64 4.82 -20.50 -26.17
N GLY A 65 5.34 -19.42 -25.57
CA GLY A 65 4.86 -18.04 -25.72
C GLY A 65 3.46 -17.77 -25.13
N LEU A 66 2.88 -18.71 -24.40
CA LEU A 66 1.48 -18.65 -23.92
C LEU A 66 1.25 -17.59 -22.83
N GLU A 67 2.30 -17.09 -22.19
CA GLU A 67 2.19 -16.01 -21.20
C GLU A 67 1.57 -14.74 -21.81
N ARG A 68 1.92 -14.43 -23.07
CA ARG A 68 1.33 -13.29 -23.76
C ARG A 68 -0.16 -13.50 -24.06
N ALA A 69 -0.55 -14.74 -24.37
CA ALA A 69 -1.95 -15.11 -24.55
C ALA A 69 -2.75 -14.91 -23.26
N VAL A 70 -2.21 -15.29 -22.10
CA VAL A 70 -2.85 -15.07 -20.79
C VAL A 70 -3.06 -13.57 -20.54
N SER A 71 -2.01 -12.76 -20.66
CA SER A 71 -2.11 -11.31 -20.39
C SER A 71 -3.05 -10.55 -21.34
N ARG A 72 -3.26 -11.06 -22.55
CA ARG A 72 -4.15 -10.44 -23.55
C ARG A 72 -5.60 -10.93 -23.43
N TYR A 73 -5.80 -12.24 -23.45
CA TYR A 73 -7.13 -12.83 -23.66
C TYR A 73 -7.89 -13.11 -22.36
N VAL A 74 -7.21 -13.31 -21.22
CA VAL A 74 -7.92 -13.52 -19.94
C VAL A 74 -8.75 -12.28 -19.53
N PRO A 75 -8.23 -11.03 -19.62
CA PRO A 75 -9.04 -9.84 -19.35
C PRO A 75 -10.21 -9.65 -20.33
N GLU A 76 -9.96 -9.92 -21.61
CA GLU A 76 -10.95 -9.84 -22.69
C GLU A 76 -12.09 -10.84 -22.45
N ALA A 77 -11.76 -12.12 -22.18
CA ALA A 77 -12.75 -13.15 -21.82
C ALA A 77 -13.52 -12.79 -20.55
N ARG A 78 -12.88 -12.19 -19.54
CA ARG A 78 -13.56 -11.85 -18.28
C ARG A 78 -14.66 -10.81 -18.48
N LEU A 79 -14.47 -9.88 -19.42
CA LEU A 79 -15.41 -8.81 -19.73
C LEU A 79 -16.48 -9.24 -20.73
N GLU A 80 -16.09 -9.98 -21.77
CA GLU A 80 -16.91 -10.21 -22.96
C GLU A 80 -17.47 -11.64 -23.06
N ARG A 81 -16.96 -12.60 -22.28
CA ARG A 81 -17.35 -14.03 -22.37
C ARG A 81 -18.00 -14.56 -21.11
N SER A 82 -18.73 -15.66 -21.26
CA SER A 82 -19.32 -16.38 -20.13
C SER A 82 -18.23 -16.95 -19.21
N ALA A 83 -18.57 -17.16 -17.95
CA ALA A 83 -17.68 -17.77 -16.96
C ALA A 83 -17.21 -19.17 -17.40
N SER A 84 -18.06 -19.90 -18.14
CA SER A 84 -17.75 -21.22 -18.69
C SER A 84 -16.68 -21.16 -19.78
N GLU A 85 -16.77 -20.19 -20.69
CA GLU A 85 -15.79 -20.01 -21.76
C GLU A 85 -14.45 -19.52 -21.21
N LEU A 86 -14.47 -18.55 -20.29
CA LEU A 86 -13.28 -18.09 -19.56
C LEU A 86 -12.60 -19.28 -18.85
N GLY A 87 -13.38 -20.08 -18.13
CA GLY A 87 -12.88 -21.28 -17.46
C GLY A 87 -12.27 -22.28 -18.43
N SER A 88 -12.97 -22.60 -19.52
CA SER A 88 -12.45 -23.51 -20.56
C SER A 88 -11.14 -22.99 -21.16
N PHE A 89 -11.02 -21.69 -21.40
CA PHE A 89 -9.79 -21.10 -21.92
C PHE A 89 -8.62 -21.24 -20.94
N ILE A 90 -8.84 -20.86 -19.67
CA ILE A 90 -7.83 -20.99 -18.61
C ILE A 90 -7.37 -22.44 -18.47
N TRP A 91 -8.29 -23.40 -18.33
CA TRP A 91 -7.95 -24.80 -18.13
C TRP A 91 -7.28 -25.45 -19.34
N ARG A 92 -7.66 -25.10 -20.57
CA ARG A 92 -6.98 -25.58 -21.77
C ARG A 92 -5.53 -25.09 -21.84
N ILE A 93 -5.26 -23.82 -21.59
CA ILE A 93 -3.88 -23.32 -21.54
C ILE A 93 -3.11 -23.99 -20.41
N SER A 94 -3.70 -24.14 -19.23
CA SER A 94 -3.06 -24.85 -18.10
C SER A 94 -2.70 -26.29 -18.44
N LEU A 95 -3.55 -27.01 -19.17
CA LEU A 95 -3.29 -28.38 -19.62
C LEU A 95 -2.14 -28.45 -20.63
N VAL A 96 -2.10 -27.53 -21.60
CA VAL A 96 -1.00 -27.42 -22.56
C VAL A 96 0.32 -27.14 -21.83
N ARG A 97 0.30 -26.24 -20.84
CA ARG A 97 1.47 -25.93 -20.00
C ARG A 97 1.96 -27.12 -19.20
N LEU A 98 1.06 -27.86 -18.55
CA LEU A 98 1.40 -29.08 -17.82
C LEU A 98 2.01 -30.13 -18.75
N SER A 99 1.39 -30.35 -19.91
CA SER A 99 1.86 -31.34 -20.89
C SER A 99 3.25 -30.99 -21.42
N ALA A 100 3.51 -29.72 -21.71
CA ALA A 100 4.82 -29.25 -22.14
C ALA A 100 5.89 -29.43 -21.03
N ALA A 101 5.56 -29.12 -19.78
CA ALA A 101 6.48 -29.32 -18.66
C ALA A 101 6.82 -30.80 -18.45
N LEU A 102 5.81 -31.69 -18.48
CA LEU A 102 6.02 -33.13 -18.38
C LEU A 102 6.85 -33.68 -19.55
N PHE A 103 6.64 -33.16 -20.77
CA PHE A 103 7.43 -33.53 -21.93
C PHE A 103 8.90 -33.12 -21.78
N VAL A 104 9.18 -31.92 -21.24
CA VAL A 104 10.56 -31.51 -20.93
C VAL A 104 11.18 -32.43 -19.86
N CYS A 105 10.43 -32.79 -18.81
CA CYS A 105 10.90 -33.76 -17.82
C CYS A 105 11.20 -35.14 -18.43
N LEU A 106 10.38 -35.60 -19.40
CA LEU A 106 10.62 -36.85 -20.12
C LEU A 106 11.91 -36.79 -20.94
N ILE A 107 12.17 -35.67 -21.61
CA ILE A 107 13.43 -35.45 -22.34
C ILE A 107 14.63 -35.54 -21.39
N PHE A 108 14.55 -34.90 -20.21
CA PHE A 108 15.63 -35.01 -19.23
C PHE A 108 15.77 -36.39 -18.63
N TYR A 109 14.68 -37.11 -18.39
CA TYR A 109 14.72 -38.48 -17.92
C TYR A 109 15.49 -39.37 -18.91
N ILE A 110 15.17 -39.29 -20.20
CA ILE A 110 15.86 -40.04 -21.26
C ILE A 110 17.32 -39.59 -21.41
N GLY A 111 17.57 -38.29 -21.31
CA GLY A 111 18.88 -37.66 -21.51
C GLY A 111 19.74 -37.51 -20.25
N TRP A 112 19.34 -38.05 -19.09
CA TRP A 112 19.92 -37.66 -17.80
C TRP A 112 21.43 -37.92 -17.71
N GLY A 113 21.89 -39.03 -18.28
CA GLY A 113 23.32 -39.34 -18.34
C GLY A 113 24.16 -38.29 -19.10
N GLN A 114 23.60 -37.63 -20.10
CA GLN A 114 24.27 -36.52 -20.79
C GLN A 114 24.24 -35.25 -19.95
N VAL A 115 23.14 -34.99 -19.24
CA VAL A 115 23.03 -33.86 -18.31
C VAL A 115 24.11 -33.95 -17.23
N LEU A 116 24.31 -35.12 -16.62
CA LEU A 116 25.37 -35.33 -15.62
C LEU A 116 26.79 -35.14 -16.17
N ARG A 117 27.01 -35.40 -17.46
CA ARG A 117 28.30 -35.13 -18.12
C ARG A 117 28.54 -33.64 -18.36
N ILE A 118 27.48 -32.89 -18.60
CA ILE A 118 27.52 -31.45 -18.86
C ILE A 118 27.66 -30.67 -17.54
N PHE A 119 27.07 -31.15 -16.45
CA PHE A 119 27.08 -30.50 -15.14
C PHE A 119 27.83 -31.35 -14.09
N PRO A 120 29.15 -31.18 -13.95
CA PRO A 120 29.99 -32.06 -13.12
C PRO A 120 29.66 -32.00 -11.63
N ASP A 121 29.13 -30.88 -11.13
CA ASP A 121 28.77 -30.68 -9.72
C ASP A 121 27.41 -31.33 -9.32
N VAL A 122 26.68 -31.93 -10.27
CA VAL A 122 25.39 -32.56 -10.02
C VAL A 122 25.59 -34.05 -9.69
N HIS A 123 25.61 -34.38 -8.40
CA HIS A 123 25.81 -35.75 -7.91
C HIS A 123 24.48 -36.50 -7.65
N LEU A 124 23.60 -36.54 -8.66
CA LEU A 124 22.33 -37.26 -8.60
C LEU A 124 22.34 -38.37 -9.66
N VAL A 125 22.79 -39.57 -9.28
CA VAL A 125 23.02 -40.70 -10.21
C VAL A 125 21.75 -41.06 -10.97
N GLN A 126 20.60 -41.06 -10.29
CA GLN A 126 19.30 -41.29 -10.89
C GLN A 126 18.57 -39.97 -11.11
N PHE A 127 17.70 -39.93 -12.11
CA PHE A 127 16.85 -38.77 -12.36
C PHE A 127 15.89 -38.57 -11.17
N PRO A 128 16.05 -37.49 -10.37
CA PRO A 128 15.38 -37.38 -9.09
C PRO A 128 13.92 -36.94 -9.27
N VAL A 129 13.01 -37.59 -8.53
CA VAL A 129 11.59 -37.22 -8.52
C VAL A 129 11.40 -35.77 -8.06
N ALA A 130 12.24 -35.30 -7.13
CA ALA A 130 12.25 -33.92 -6.65
C ALA A 130 12.41 -32.90 -7.79
N LEU A 131 13.23 -33.20 -8.80
CA LEU A 131 13.43 -32.32 -9.97
C LEU A 131 12.19 -32.29 -10.86
N VAL A 132 11.51 -33.41 -11.08
CA VAL A 132 10.24 -33.46 -11.81
C VAL A 132 9.19 -32.61 -11.11
N CYS A 133 9.03 -32.81 -9.80
CA CYS A 133 8.12 -32.03 -8.98
C CYS A 133 8.43 -30.53 -9.07
N PHE A 134 9.71 -30.14 -8.98
CA PHE A 134 10.10 -28.73 -9.04
C PHE A 134 9.85 -28.12 -10.42
N VAL A 135 10.26 -28.78 -11.52
CA VAL A 135 10.02 -28.26 -12.88
C VAL A 135 8.52 -28.04 -13.15
N VAL A 136 7.69 -29.02 -12.78
CA VAL A 136 6.24 -28.93 -12.97
C VAL A 136 5.63 -27.86 -12.06
N ALA A 137 6.01 -27.84 -10.78
CA ALA A 137 5.48 -26.90 -9.80
C ALA A 137 5.84 -25.46 -10.17
N GLU A 138 7.10 -25.15 -10.47
CA GLU A 138 7.55 -23.81 -10.84
C GLU A 138 6.86 -23.33 -12.13
N THR A 139 6.77 -24.20 -13.14
CA THR A 139 6.11 -23.86 -14.41
C THR A 139 4.62 -23.55 -14.22
N LEU A 140 3.90 -24.37 -13.47
CA LEU A 140 2.49 -24.14 -13.18
C LEU A 140 2.28 -22.94 -12.26
N PHE A 141 3.14 -22.75 -11.26
CA PHE A 141 3.07 -21.63 -10.33
C PHE A 141 3.22 -20.30 -11.06
N GLN A 142 4.19 -20.19 -11.97
CA GLN A 142 4.35 -19.02 -12.84
C GLN A 142 3.11 -18.79 -13.71
N HIS A 143 2.59 -19.84 -14.36
CA HIS A 143 1.40 -19.75 -15.21
C HIS A 143 0.16 -19.25 -14.44
N PHE A 144 -0.17 -19.88 -13.31
CA PHE A 144 -1.34 -19.48 -12.52
C PHE A 144 -1.16 -18.11 -11.85
N SER A 145 0.07 -17.76 -11.46
CA SER A 145 0.38 -16.40 -11.00
C SER A 145 0.04 -15.37 -12.08
N SER A 146 0.43 -15.60 -13.34
CA SER A 146 0.10 -14.72 -14.46
C SER A 146 -1.40 -14.66 -14.75
N VAL A 147 -2.14 -15.77 -14.60
CA VAL A 147 -3.62 -15.78 -14.70
C VAL A 147 -4.26 -14.90 -13.63
N LEU A 148 -3.86 -15.04 -12.36
CA LEU A 148 -4.40 -14.20 -11.28
C LEU A 148 -4.03 -12.72 -11.46
N GLN A 149 -2.84 -12.42 -11.97
CA GLN A 149 -2.45 -11.04 -12.32
C GLN A 149 -3.36 -10.46 -13.40
N ALA A 150 -3.63 -11.23 -14.46
CA ALA A 150 -4.55 -10.83 -15.54
C ALA A 150 -6.00 -10.66 -15.05
N LEU A 151 -6.41 -11.38 -14.00
CA LEU A 151 -7.71 -11.21 -13.33
C LEU A 151 -7.70 -10.12 -12.24
N ILE A 152 -6.58 -9.42 -12.03
CA ILE A 152 -6.37 -8.41 -10.97
C ILE A 152 -6.65 -8.96 -9.55
N LYS A 153 -6.36 -10.25 -9.31
CA LYS A 153 -6.55 -10.93 -8.01
C LYS A 153 -5.32 -10.78 -7.10
N GLN A 154 -4.77 -9.58 -7.02
CA GLN A 154 -3.48 -9.32 -6.40
C GLN A 154 -3.41 -9.70 -4.91
N LYS A 155 -4.49 -9.49 -4.16
CA LYS A 155 -4.58 -9.86 -2.74
C LYS A 155 -4.46 -11.36 -2.52
N ALA A 156 -5.08 -12.16 -3.40
CA ALA A 156 -5.02 -13.61 -3.31
C ALA A 156 -3.64 -14.13 -3.71
N LEU A 157 -3.07 -13.59 -4.79
CA LEU A 157 -1.70 -13.88 -5.21
C LEU A 157 -0.68 -13.61 -4.09
N THR A 158 -0.79 -12.46 -3.42
CA THR A 158 0.07 -12.11 -2.28
C THR A 158 -0.02 -13.13 -1.14
N ARG A 159 -1.22 -13.64 -0.82
CA ARG A 159 -1.39 -14.66 0.24
C ARG A 159 -0.73 -15.98 -0.14
N ILE A 160 -0.88 -16.41 -1.39
CA ILE A 160 -0.26 -17.65 -1.90
C ILE A 160 1.27 -17.52 -1.87
N LEU A 161 1.82 -16.36 -2.26
CA LEU A 161 3.25 -16.09 -2.16
C LEU A 161 3.75 -16.17 -0.70
N ILE A 162 3.01 -15.63 0.26
CA ILE A 162 3.38 -15.74 1.69
C ILE A 162 3.43 -17.21 2.12
N VAL A 163 2.48 -18.04 1.69
CA VAL A 163 2.49 -19.48 1.97
C VAL A 163 3.70 -20.17 1.32
N GLN A 164 4.02 -19.85 0.06
CA GLN A 164 5.18 -20.40 -0.64
C GLN A 164 6.48 -20.08 0.12
N TRP A 165 6.72 -18.81 0.45
CA TRP A 165 7.95 -18.40 1.13
C TRP A 165 8.00 -18.86 2.59
N GLY A 166 6.89 -18.77 3.32
CA GLY A 166 6.79 -19.30 4.68
C GLY A 166 7.00 -20.82 4.72
N GLY A 167 6.44 -21.54 3.75
CA GLY A 167 6.64 -22.98 3.57
C GLY A 167 8.10 -23.34 3.32
N ARG A 168 8.82 -22.59 2.48
CA ARG A 168 10.27 -22.78 2.25
C ARG A 168 11.06 -22.64 3.55
N LEU A 169 10.81 -21.58 4.32
CA LEU A 169 11.49 -21.36 5.60
C LEU A 169 11.15 -22.44 6.64
N ALA A 170 9.89 -22.89 6.67
CA ALA A 170 9.46 -23.98 7.55
C ALA A 170 10.13 -25.31 7.19
N MET A 171 10.27 -25.61 5.89
CA MET A 171 10.98 -26.81 5.44
C MET A 171 12.48 -26.74 5.72
N ILE A 172 13.12 -25.58 5.52
CA ILE A 172 14.51 -25.38 5.93
C ILE A 172 14.64 -25.64 7.43
N ALA A 173 13.78 -25.05 8.27
CA ALA A 173 13.81 -25.27 9.72
C ALA A 173 13.58 -26.74 10.09
N TRP A 174 12.70 -27.43 9.37
CA TRP A 174 12.43 -28.86 9.59
C TRP A 174 13.64 -29.73 9.24
N VAL A 175 14.24 -29.56 8.06
CA VAL A 175 15.46 -30.28 7.67
C VAL A 175 16.59 -30.00 8.67
N MET A 176 16.76 -28.74 9.08
CA MET A 176 17.76 -28.33 10.06
C MET A 176 17.55 -28.90 11.46
N SER A 177 16.30 -29.23 11.81
CA SER A 177 15.98 -29.92 13.06
C SER A 177 16.36 -31.41 13.04
N ALA A 178 16.42 -32.02 11.86
CA ALA A 178 16.80 -33.42 11.69
C ALA A 178 18.33 -33.60 11.57
N HIS A 179 18.99 -32.76 10.78
CA HIS A 179 20.45 -32.80 10.56
C HIS A 179 20.97 -31.42 10.14
N ALA A 180 22.26 -31.17 10.39
CA ALA A 180 22.85 -29.83 10.31
C ALA A 180 23.24 -29.35 8.89
N ILE A 181 23.14 -30.21 7.87
CA ILE A 181 23.54 -29.92 6.48
C ILE A 181 22.38 -30.25 5.55
N ILE A 182 22.06 -29.35 4.62
CA ILE A 182 21.03 -29.57 3.60
C ILE A 182 21.69 -30.20 2.37
N SER A 183 21.21 -31.37 1.96
CA SER A 183 21.67 -32.03 0.72
C SER A 183 21.10 -31.37 -0.54
N LEU A 184 21.70 -31.69 -1.70
CA LEU A 184 21.21 -31.23 -3.00
C LEU A 184 19.75 -31.66 -3.24
N GLU A 185 19.38 -32.91 -2.96
CA GLU A 185 18.00 -33.39 -3.19
C GLU A 185 16.99 -32.70 -2.25
N GLU A 186 17.34 -32.52 -0.98
CA GLU A 186 16.49 -31.81 -0.01
C GLU A 186 16.26 -30.35 -0.43
N SER A 187 17.27 -29.68 -0.99
CA SER A 187 17.12 -28.33 -1.51
C SER A 187 16.07 -28.24 -2.64
N LEU A 188 15.95 -29.29 -3.46
CA LEU A 188 14.91 -29.36 -4.51
C LEU A 188 13.52 -29.52 -3.88
N TRP A 189 13.37 -30.38 -2.86
CA TRP A 189 12.11 -30.55 -2.15
C TRP A 189 11.67 -29.29 -1.38
N ILE A 190 12.62 -28.61 -0.72
CA ILE A 190 12.39 -27.33 -0.03
C ILE A 190 11.78 -26.30 -1.00
N MET A 191 12.20 -26.31 -2.26
CA MET A 191 11.66 -25.40 -3.27
C MET A 191 10.33 -25.90 -3.86
N ALA A 192 10.24 -27.19 -4.20
CA ALA A 192 9.11 -27.78 -4.92
C ALA A 192 7.83 -27.91 -4.08
N VAL A 193 7.91 -28.36 -2.83
CA VAL A 193 6.70 -28.64 -2.02
C VAL A 193 5.86 -27.38 -1.77
N PRO A 194 6.43 -26.24 -1.34
CA PRO A 194 5.64 -25.02 -1.13
C PRO A 194 5.05 -24.47 -2.44
N GLU A 195 5.72 -24.67 -3.58
CA GLU A 195 5.18 -24.34 -4.90
C GLU A 195 4.01 -25.23 -5.28
N MET A 196 4.10 -26.55 -5.09
CA MET A 196 3.00 -27.48 -5.35
C MET A 196 1.77 -27.14 -4.51
N ILE A 197 1.96 -26.86 -3.22
CA ILE A 197 0.89 -26.39 -2.33
C ILE A 197 0.29 -25.08 -2.86
N GLY A 198 1.13 -24.15 -3.33
CA GLY A 198 0.69 -22.91 -3.96
C GLY A 198 -0.15 -23.14 -5.23
N VAL A 199 0.25 -24.08 -6.09
CA VAL A 199 -0.50 -24.51 -7.28
C VAL A 199 -1.87 -25.06 -6.91
N LEU A 200 -1.97 -25.89 -5.86
CA LEU A 200 -3.25 -26.37 -5.36
C LEU A 200 -4.14 -25.20 -4.89
N PHE A 201 -3.58 -24.22 -4.17
CA PHE A 201 -4.32 -23.03 -3.77
C PHE A 201 -4.77 -22.17 -4.95
N PHE A 202 -3.95 -22.03 -6.00
CA PHE A 202 -4.36 -21.34 -7.23
C PHE A 202 -5.56 -22.03 -7.88
N VAL A 203 -5.50 -23.35 -8.03
CA VAL A 203 -6.57 -24.15 -8.64
C VAL A 203 -7.87 -24.01 -7.83
N MET A 204 -7.82 -24.22 -6.51
CA MET A 204 -8.98 -24.09 -5.63
C MET A 204 -9.61 -22.69 -5.71
N LEU A 205 -8.79 -21.64 -5.69
CA LEU A 205 -9.27 -20.27 -5.79
C LEU A 205 -9.92 -19.98 -7.14
N LEU A 206 -9.30 -20.40 -8.25
CA LEU A 206 -9.85 -20.19 -9.58
C LEU A 206 -11.15 -20.95 -9.80
N MET A 207 -11.27 -22.19 -9.29
CA MET A 207 -12.52 -22.93 -9.33
C MET A 207 -13.63 -22.21 -8.56
N LYS A 208 -13.31 -21.69 -7.37
CA LYS A 208 -14.26 -20.91 -6.57
C LYS A 208 -14.69 -19.64 -7.31
N ASP A 209 -13.74 -18.85 -7.80
CA ASP A 209 -13.99 -17.60 -8.52
C ASP A 209 -14.86 -17.85 -9.78
N LEU A 210 -14.53 -18.87 -10.58
CA LEU A 210 -15.30 -19.20 -11.79
C LEU A 210 -16.72 -19.66 -11.47
N ASN A 211 -16.92 -20.39 -10.37
CA ASN A 211 -18.26 -20.82 -9.92
C ASN A 211 -19.10 -19.63 -9.42
N GLU A 212 -18.50 -18.69 -8.69
CA GLU A 212 -19.17 -17.44 -8.27
C GLU A 212 -19.61 -16.64 -9.50
N LEU A 213 -18.74 -16.49 -10.50
CA LEU A 213 -19.08 -15.80 -11.76
C LEU A 213 -20.21 -16.49 -12.53
N LYS A 214 -20.19 -17.83 -12.60
CA LYS A 214 -21.26 -18.60 -13.25
C LYS A 214 -22.60 -18.43 -12.52
N HIS A 215 -22.57 -18.26 -11.20
CA HIS A 215 -23.77 -17.99 -10.41
C HIS A 215 -24.29 -16.55 -10.63
N GLU A 216 -23.40 -15.56 -10.68
CA GLU A 216 -23.77 -14.16 -10.97
C GLU A 216 -24.36 -14.00 -12.38
N GLU A 217 -23.79 -14.67 -13.39
CA GLU A 217 -24.32 -14.65 -14.77
C GLU A 217 -25.74 -15.21 -14.85
N LYS A 218 -26.02 -16.32 -14.14
CA LYS A 218 -27.37 -16.91 -14.05
C LYS A 218 -28.37 -15.98 -13.38
N LEU A 219 -27.96 -15.22 -12.36
CA LEU A 219 -28.84 -14.29 -11.64
C LEU A 219 -29.14 -13.03 -12.46
N THR A 220 -28.20 -12.57 -13.29
CA THR A 220 -28.30 -11.29 -14.00
C THR A 220 -28.91 -11.37 -15.39
N ASN A 221 -29.20 -12.58 -15.92
CA ASN A 221 -29.65 -12.81 -17.30
C ASN A 221 -28.83 -12.01 -18.33
N SER A 222 -27.54 -11.79 -18.06
CA SER A 222 -26.68 -10.99 -18.90
C SER A 222 -26.19 -11.83 -20.08
N ALA A 223 -26.87 -11.70 -21.23
CA ALA A 223 -26.38 -12.25 -22.48
C ALA A 223 -25.11 -11.46 -22.89
N LYS A 224 -23.94 -12.03 -22.63
CA LYS A 224 -22.66 -11.49 -23.11
C LYS A 224 -22.53 -11.72 -24.62
N SER A 225 -21.96 -10.76 -25.34
CA SER A 225 -21.99 -10.70 -26.80
C SER A 225 -21.18 -11.82 -27.46
N ALA A 226 -21.63 -12.26 -28.64
CA ALA A 226 -21.02 -13.29 -29.46
C ALA A 226 -20.04 -12.74 -30.53
N GLU A 227 -19.54 -11.50 -30.40
CA GLU A 227 -18.57 -10.96 -31.36
C GLU A 227 -17.24 -11.75 -31.33
N ASN A 228 -16.47 -11.72 -32.41
CA ASN A 228 -15.41 -12.68 -32.75
C ASN A 228 -14.40 -12.99 -31.61
N TRP A 229 -14.45 -14.21 -31.06
CA TRP A 229 -13.37 -14.74 -30.23
C TRP A 229 -12.28 -15.31 -31.16
N PRO A 230 -10.99 -15.04 -30.91
CA PRO A 230 -9.92 -15.56 -31.75
C PRO A 230 -9.88 -17.09 -31.69
N ASP A 231 -9.72 -17.71 -32.85
CA ASP A 231 -9.50 -19.15 -32.94
C ASP A 231 -8.12 -19.53 -32.37
N TRP A 232 -7.97 -20.77 -31.93
CA TRP A 232 -6.71 -21.32 -31.43
C TRP A 232 -5.57 -21.19 -32.43
N LYS A 233 -5.85 -21.16 -33.74
CA LYS A 233 -4.85 -20.88 -34.77
C LYS A 233 -4.26 -19.48 -34.65
N GLU A 234 -5.07 -18.48 -34.34
CA GLU A 234 -4.58 -17.10 -34.13
C GLU A 234 -3.82 -16.98 -32.82
N ILE A 235 -4.35 -17.56 -31.74
CA ILE A 235 -3.71 -17.58 -30.42
C ILE A 235 -2.34 -18.27 -30.48
N SER A 236 -2.26 -19.44 -31.15
CA SER A 236 -1.01 -20.18 -31.33
C SER A 236 -0.02 -19.48 -32.24
N LYS A 237 -0.46 -18.81 -33.32
CA LYS A 237 0.39 -17.97 -34.16
C LYS A 237 1.00 -16.81 -33.37
N MET A 238 0.18 -16.11 -32.58
CA MET A 238 0.64 -15.05 -31.69
C MET A 238 1.63 -15.59 -30.65
N ALA A 239 1.31 -16.71 -30.01
CA ALA A 239 2.18 -17.36 -29.02
C ALA A 239 3.52 -17.78 -29.64
N GLY A 240 3.52 -18.37 -30.84
CA GLY A 240 4.72 -18.78 -31.57
C GLY A 240 5.68 -17.62 -31.86
N HIS A 241 5.19 -16.47 -32.32
CA HIS A 241 6.03 -15.28 -32.53
C HIS A 241 6.66 -14.78 -31.22
N ASN A 242 5.89 -14.74 -30.13
CA ASN A 242 6.42 -14.35 -28.82
C ASN A 242 7.42 -15.36 -28.28
N TYR A 243 7.19 -16.65 -28.53
CA TYR A 243 8.08 -17.72 -28.09
C TYR A 243 9.48 -17.59 -28.71
N GLY A 244 9.57 -17.35 -30.02
CA GLY A 244 10.84 -17.12 -30.69
C GLY A 244 11.60 -15.91 -30.10
N PHE A 245 10.90 -14.82 -29.79
CA PHE A 245 11.51 -13.68 -29.12
C PHE A 245 12.00 -14.00 -27.70
N THR A 246 11.22 -14.74 -26.91
CA THR A 246 11.62 -15.17 -25.56
C THR A 246 12.90 -16.00 -25.60
N LEU A 247 13.02 -16.93 -26.56
CA LEU A 247 14.23 -17.73 -26.75
C LEU A 247 15.44 -16.88 -27.13
N LEU A 248 15.26 -15.91 -28.04
CA LEU A 248 16.32 -14.97 -28.41
C LEU A 248 16.77 -14.10 -27.22
N ALA A 249 15.86 -13.74 -26.32
CA ALA A 249 16.16 -12.92 -25.15
C ALA A 249 16.72 -13.70 -23.95
N ALA A 250 16.82 -15.03 -24.04
CA ALA A 250 17.25 -15.90 -22.94
C ALA A 250 18.76 -15.86 -22.60
N PRO A 251 19.70 -15.76 -23.57
CA PRO A 251 21.13 -15.87 -23.28
C PRO A 251 21.68 -14.89 -22.22
N PRO A 252 21.35 -13.58 -22.22
CA PRO A 252 21.86 -12.66 -21.21
C PRO A 252 21.18 -12.81 -19.83
N GLN A 253 20.20 -13.70 -19.67
CA GLN A 253 19.47 -13.87 -18.42
C GLN A 253 20.25 -14.70 -17.40
N GLY A 254 19.99 -14.44 -16.11
CA GLY A 254 20.70 -15.09 -15.01
C GLY A 254 20.60 -16.61 -15.01
N TYR A 255 19.45 -17.17 -15.42
CA TYR A 255 19.27 -18.62 -15.49
C TYR A 255 20.15 -19.29 -16.57
N PHE A 256 20.28 -18.67 -17.75
CA PHE A 256 21.16 -19.18 -18.81
C PHE A 256 22.63 -19.06 -18.38
N MET A 257 22.98 -17.94 -17.74
CA MET A 257 24.34 -17.73 -17.24
C MET A 257 24.70 -18.64 -16.07
N LYS A 258 23.76 -19.00 -15.19
CA LYS A 258 23.98 -20.04 -14.15
C LYS A 258 24.34 -21.38 -14.78
N MET A 259 23.64 -21.74 -15.87
CA MET A 259 23.90 -22.96 -16.61
C MET A 259 25.29 -22.92 -17.27
N LEU A 260 25.65 -21.84 -17.97
CA LEU A 260 26.98 -21.69 -18.56
C LEU A 260 28.09 -21.68 -17.49
N ALA A 261 27.88 -20.99 -16.37
CA ALA A 261 28.81 -20.98 -15.26
C ALA A 261 29.06 -22.41 -14.75
N ALA A 262 28.00 -23.19 -14.53
CA ALA A 262 28.09 -24.58 -14.06
C ALA A 262 28.78 -25.53 -15.06
N ILE A 263 28.82 -25.18 -16.35
CA ILE A 263 29.51 -25.98 -17.38
C ILE A 263 31.01 -25.66 -17.42
N PHE A 264 31.37 -24.38 -17.29
CA PHE A 264 32.71 -23.91 -17.63
C PHE A 264 33.56 -23.41 -16.45
N LEU A 265 32.96 -23.15 -15.28
CA LEU A 265 33.66 -22.59 -14.13
C LEU A 265 33.94 -23.62 -13.03
N PRO A 266 34.95 -23.37 -12.17
CA PRO A 266 35.20 -24.19 -11.00
C PRO A 266 34.03 -24.17 -10.00
N THR A 267 33.78 -25.30 -9.32
CA THR A 267 32.69 -25.51 -8.36
C THR A 267 32.48 -24.36 -7.37
N GLN A 268 33.54 -23.87 -6.73
CA GLN A 268 33.44 -22.80 -5.73
C GLN A 268 32.95 -21.48 -6.35
N MET A 269 33.37 -21.20 -7.58
CA MET A 269 32.99 -20.02 -8.34
C MET A 269 31.55 -20.12 -8.84
N VAL A 270 31.11 -21.31 -9.27
CA VAL A 270 29.71 -21.60 -9.66
C VAL A 270 28.79 -21.34 -8.47
N ALA A 271 29.13 -21.86 -7.29
CA ALA A 271 28.34 -21.67 -6.08
C ALA A 271 28.26 -20.19 -5.67
N ALA A 272 29.39 -19.48 -5.67
CA ALA A 272 29.44 -18.05 -5.37
C ALA A 272 28.61 -17.23 -6.38
N TYR A 273 28.80 -17.46 -7.68
CA TYR A 273 28.06 -16.78 -8.75
C TYR A 273 26.56 -17.04 -8.66
N GLY A 274 26.16 -18.29 -8.43
CA GLY A 274 24.76 -18.69 -8.25
C GLY A 274 24.10 -17.99 -7.08
N PHE A 275 24.80 -17.87 -5.95
CA PHE A 275 24.35 -17.10 -4.79
C PHE A 275 24.20 -15.62 -5.10
N PHE A 276 25.22 -14.98 -5.68
CA PHE A 276 25.20 -13.55 -5.97
C PHE A 276 24.13 -13.17 -7.00
N ILE A 277 23.95 -13.95 -8.07
CA ILE A 277 22.83 -13.76 -9.00
C ILE A 277 21.50 -13.87 -8.26
N SER A 278 21.33 -14.91 -7.43
CA SER A 278 20.05 -15.14 -6.76
C SER A 278 19.69 -13.98 -5.82
N ILE A 279 20.66 -13.42 -5.08
CA ILE A 279 20.46 -12.21 -4.28
C ILE A 279 20.15 -11.00 -5.17
N ALA A 280 20.90 -10.82 -6.26
CA ALA A 280 20.73 -9.68 -7.16
C ALA A 280 19.37 -9.66 -7.87
N GLU A 281 18.87 -10.82 -8.30
CA GLU A 281 17.55 -10.97 -8.91
C GLU A 281 16.44 -10.66 -7.92
N ARG A 282 16.62 -10.97 -6.63
CA ARG A 282 15.68 -10.57 -5.57
C ARG A 282 15.75 -9.07 -5.33
N ALA A 283 16.95 -8.50 -5.22
CA ALA A 283 17.15 -7.07 -5.04
C ALA A 283 16.56 -6.25 -6.22
N ARG A 284 16.68 -6.77 -7.45
CA ARG A 284 16.13 -6.14 -8.67
C ARG A 284 14.67 -5.76 -8.54
N GLN A 285 13.87 -6.59 -7.85
CA GLN A 285 12.42 -6.38 -7.72
C GLN A 285 12.06 -5.18 -6.84
N TYR A 286 13.00 -4.69 -6.02
CA TYR A 286 12.82 -3.56 -5.10
C TYR A 286 13.47 -2.27 -5.59
N ILE A 287 14.20 -2.32 -6.70
CA ILE A 287 14.74 -1.12 -7.36
C ILE A 287 13.55 -0.26 -7.82
N PRO A 288 13.55 1.07 -7.58
CA PRO A 288 12.41 1.95 -7.85
C PRO A 288 11.82 1.80 -9.26
N LEU A 289 12.66 1.75 -10.30
CA LEU A 289 12.23 1.54 -11.68
C LEU A 289 11.43 0.24 -11.86
N HIS A 290 11.94 -0.89 -11.37
CA HIS A 290 11.28 -2.20 -11.52
C HIS A 290 10.04 -2.33 -10.63
N LEU A 291 10.08 -1.75 -9.43
CA LEU A 291 8.96 -1.74 -8.50
C LEU A 291 7.75 -1.01 -9.08
N LEU A 292 8.00 0.09 -9.78
CA LEU A 292 6.97 0.99 -10.31
C LEU A 292 6.73 0.84 -11.82
N TYR A 293 7.48 -0.02 -12.52
CA TYR A 293 7.46 -0.14 -13.99
C TYR A 293 6.04 -0.29 -14.55
N ASN A 294 5.29 -1.27 -14.03
CA ASN A 294 3.92 -1.57 -14.47
C ASN A 294 2.93 -0.41 -14.24
N LEU A 295 3.27 0.54 -13.38
CA LEU A 295 2.46 1.73 -13.09
C LEU A 295 2.86 2.92 -13.94
N ILE A 296 4.16 3.07 -14.13
CA ILE A 296 4.76 4.18 -14.86
C ILE A 296 4.55 4.00 -16.36
N GLU A 297 4.69 2.78 -16.88
CA GLU A 297 4.66 2.53 -18.32
C GLU A 297 3.38 3.05 -19.00
N PRO A 298 2.16 2.69 -18.56
CA PRO A 298 0.94 3.23 -19.17
C PRO A 298 0.80 4.74 -19.03
N VAL A 299 1.25 5.32 -17.90
CA VAL A 299 1.18 6.76 -17.63
C VAL A 299 2.11 7.55 -18.54
N MET A 300 3.32 7.03 -18.77
CA MET A 300 4.33 7.66 -19.63
C MET A 300 3.93 7.61 -21.10
N ILE A 301 3.46 6.44 -21.56
CA ILE A 301 2.93 6.27 -22.92
C ILE A 301 1.74 7.22 -23.14
N GLY A 302 0.76 7.23 -22.24
CA GLY A 302 -0.42 8.09 -22.35
C GLY A 302 -0.07 9.59 -22.36
N SER A 303 0.81 10.02 -21.46
CA SER A 303 1.26 11.42 -21.39
C SER A 303 2.00 11.86 -22.65
N TYR A 304 2.76 10.97 -23.29
CA TYR A 304 3.45 11.27 -24.54
C TYR A 304 2.49 11.27 -25.74
N LEU A 305 1.55 10.33 -25.82
CA LEU A 305 0.55 10.31 -26.91
C LEU A 305 -0.31 11.57 -26.95
N GLN A 306 -0.63 12.14 -25.78
CA GLN A 306 -1.41 13.39 -25.67
C GLN A 306 -0.63 14.63 -26.07
N ASN A 307 0.59 14.79 -25.57
CA ASN A 307 1.33 16.06 -25.68
C ASN A 307 2.42 16.03 -26.78
N ARG A 308 2.80 14.84 -27.26
CA ARG A 308 3.92 14.56 -28.17
C ARG A 308 5.26 15.17 -27.75
N ASP A 309 5.39 15.56 -26.49
CA ASP A 309 6.56 16.20 -25.93
C ASP A 309 7.58 15.16 -25.43
N PHE A 310 8.64 14.98 -26.20
CA PHE A 310 9.75 14.09 -25.85
C PHE A 310 10.60 14.65 -24.70
N ALA A 311 10.72 15.97 -24.54
CA ALA A 311 11.55 16.56 -23.48
C ALA A 311 10.97 16.25 -22.10
N THR A 312 9.64 16.36 -21.95
CA THR A 312 8.96 15.95 -20.71
C THR A 312 9.08 14.45 -20.44
N LEU A 313 8.91 13.60 -21.48
CA LEU A 313 9.10 12.15 -21.35
C LEU A 313 10.53 11.82 -20.87
N ASN A 314 11.54 12.43 -21.51
CA ASN A 314 12.94 12.26 -21.18
C ASN A 314 13.24 12.73 -19.75
N LYS A 315 12.77 13.90 -19.33
CA LYS A 315 12.97 14.42 -17.96
C LYS A 315 12.42 13.45 -16.90
N ARG A 316 11.20 12.92 -17.11
CA ARG A 316 10.59 11.95 -16.18
C ARG A 316 11.34 10.62 -16.15
N CYS A 317 11.73 10.08 -17.31
CA CYS A 317 12.54 8.86 -17.38
C CYS A 317 13.91 9.05 -16.71
N GLN A 318 14.55 10.20 -16.91
CA GLN A 318 15.80 10.52 -16.23
C GLN A 318 15.59 10.48 -14.72
N LEU A 319 14.58 11.16 -14.16
CA LEU A 319 14.31 11.17 -12.72
C LEU A 319 14.12 9.75 -12.12
N LEU A 320 13.52 8.84 -12.87
CA LEU A 320 13.40 7.44 -12.45
C LEU A 320 14.75 6.73 -12.44
N TYR A 321 15.56 6.90 -13.49
CA TYR A 321 16.91 6.33 -13.52
C TYR A 321 17.81 6.94 -12.45
N LYS A 322 17.67 8.25 -12.20
CA LYS A 322 18.33 8.97 -11.10
C LYS A 322 18.03 8.30 -9.75
N SER A 323 16.76 7.96 -9.48
CA SER A 323 16.39 7.27 -8.24
C SER A 323 17.02 5.88 -8.11
N ASN A 324 17.24 5.16 -9.21
CA ASN A 324 17.97 3.88 -9.18
C ASN A 324 19.43 4.09 -8.82
N LEU A 325 20.11 5.07 -9.43
CA LEU A 325 21.53 5.33 -9.19
C LEU A 325 21.82 5.74 -7.75
N VAL A 326 20.95 6.56 -7.16
CA VAL A 326 21.04 6.97 -5.75
C VAL A 326 20.99 5.78 -4.79
N LEU A 327 20.34 4.69 -5.18
CA LEU A 327 20.25 3.46 -4.37
C LEU A 327 21.37 2.46 -4.69
N LEU A 328 21.70 2.27 -5.97
CA LEU A 328 22.64 1.23 -6.41
C LEU A 328 24.10 1.61 -6.21
N ILE A 329 24.48 2.88 -6.39
CA ILE A 329 25.86 3.34 -6.22
C ILE A 329 26.37 3.17 -4.78
N PRO A 330 25.66 3.59 -3.71
CA PRO A 330 26.14 3.36 -2.35
C PRO A 330 26.18 1.88 -2.00
N LEU A 331 25.28 1.05 -2.54
CA LEU A 331 25.34 -0.41 -2.36
C LEU A 331 26.60 -1.01 -3.00
N LEU A 332 26.93 -0.59 -4.24
CA LEU A 332 28.18 -0.96 -4.92
C LEU A 332 29.41 -0.52 -4.12
N ALA A 333 29.42 0.72 -3.64
CA ALA A 333 30.51 1.26 -2.82
C ALA A 333 30.68 0.48 -1.52
N TRP A 334 29.58 0.08 -0.88
CA TRP A 334 29.60 -0.73 0.34
C TRP A 334 30.15 -2.14 0.10
N ILE A 335 29.72 -2.79 -0.98
CA ILE A 335 30.24 -4.11 -1.38
C ILE A 335 31.72 -4.03 -1.74
N ALA A 336 32.15 -2.97 -2.45
CA ALA A 336 33.56 -2.79 -2.76
C ALA A 336 34.40 -2.52 -1.50
N ALA A 337 33.88 -1.75 -0.53
CA ALA A 337 34.61 -1.36 0.67
C ALA A 337 34.68 -2.48 1.72
N ALA A 338 33.58 -3.20 1.94
CA ALA A 338 33.42 -4.12 3.06
C ALA A 338 32.83 -5.49 2.64
N GLY A 339 32.85 -5.80 1.34
CA GLY A 339 32.21 -7.00 0.78
C GLY A 339 32.67 -8.30 1.43
N VAL A 340 33.94 -8.40 1.82
CA VAL A 340 34.48 -9.59 2.51
C VAL A 340 33.69 -9.88 3.79
N PHE A 341 33.44 -8.86 4.62
CA PHE A 341 32.67 -8.98 5.87
C PHE A 341 31.19 -9.23 5.62
N ILE A 342 30.61 -8.57 4.60
CA ILE A 342 29.20 -8.75 4.22
C ILE A 342 28.98 -10.21 3.80
N ILE A 343 29.84 -10.72 2.91
CA ILE A 343 29.72 -12.08 2.41
C ILE A 343 30.04 -13.11 3.48
N ALA A 344 31.05 -12.89 4.32
CA ALA A 344 31.33 -13.76 5.46
C ALA A 344 30.10 -13.86 6.39
N THR A 345 29.47 -12.72 6.68
CA THR A 345 28.26 -12.66 7.50
C THR A 345 27.11 -13.42 6.83
N LEU A 346 26.82 -13.16 5.56
CA LEU A 346 25.66 -13.76 4.89
C LEU A 346 25.83 -15.27 4.70
N THR A 347 27.01 -15.74 4.31
CA THR A 347 27.22 -17.13 3.88
C THR A 347 27.74 -18.06 4.97
N GLY A 348 28.07 -17.53 6.16
CA GLY A 348 28.76 -18.29 7.21
C GLY A 348 30.24 -18.51 6.89
N GLY A 349 30.89 -17.52 6.26
CA GLY A 349 32.32 -17.53 5.95
C GLY A 349 32.70 -18.02 4.56
N LYS A 350 31.75 -18.45 3.71
CA LYS A 350 32.01 -18.94 2.35
C LYS A 350 32.18 -17.78 1.36
N TYR A 351 32.81 -18.05 0.21
CA TYR A 351 32.87 -17.16 -0.97
C TYR A 351 33.50 -15.77 -0.81
N GLN A 352 34.23 -15.50 0.27
CA GLN A 352 34.85 -14.19 0.54
C GLN A 352 35.83 -13.75 -0.57
N GLU A 353 36.54 -14.70 -1.17
CA GLU A 353 37.48 -14.43 -2.28
C GLU A 353 36.79 -14.03 -3.59
N TYR A 354 35.49 -14.30 -3.70
CA TYR A 354 34.69 -14.06 -4.91
C TYR A 354 33.86 -12.78 -4.84
N VAL A 355 34.14 -11.86 -3.91
CA VAL A 355 33.41 -10.57 -3.78
C VAL A 355 33.37 -9.79 -5.10
N TRP A 356 34.40 -9.89 -5.93
CA TRP A 356 34.43 -9.26 -7.26
C TRP A 356 33.28 -9.73 -8.18
N LEU A 357 32.81 -10.98 -8.05
CA LEU A 357 31.64 -11.47 -8.80
C LEU A 357 30.38 -10.71 -8.41
N LEU A 358 30.18 -10.44 -7.12
CA LEU A 358 29.04 -9.65 -6.66
C LEU A 358 29.10 -8.22 -7.22
N ILE A 359 30.29 -7.62 -7.28
CA ILE A 359 30.49 -6.30 -7.91
C ILE A 359 30.07 -6.34 -9.38
N VAL A 360 30.51 -7.36 -10.14
CA VAL A 360 30.13 -7.54 -11.55
C VAL A 360 28.62 -7.70 -11.70
N VAL A 361 27.97 -8.51 -10.86
CA VAL A 361 26.51 -8.71 -10.89
C VAL A 361 25.75 -7.42 -10.53
N MET A 362 26.24 -6.62 -9.58
CA MET A 362 25.65 -5.32 -9.24
C MET A 362 25.85 -4.27 -10.34
N LEU A 363 27.00 -4.29 -11.04
CA LEU A 363 27.21 -3.45 -12.22
C LEU A 363 26.27 -3.84 -13.36
N GLN A 364 26.07 -5.15 -13.60
CA GLN A 364 25.08 -5.65 -14.57
C GLN A 364 23.67 -5.18 -14.23
N LEU A 365 23.29 -5.21 -12.95
CA LEU A 365 22.00 -4.73 -12.50
C LEU A 365 21.83 -3.22 -12.73
N THR A 366 22.89 -2.45 -12.50
CA THR A 366 22.91 -1.00 -12.70
C THR A 366 22.77 -0.63 -14.17
N VAL A 367 23.63 -1.19 -15.04
CA VAL A 367 23.61 -0.94 -16.49
C VAL A 367 22.37 -1.52 -17.16
N GLY A 368 21.92 -2.70 -16.72
CA GLY A 368 20.68 -3.33 -17.20
C GLY A 368 19.44 -2.51 -16.86
N SER A 369 19.41 -1.81 -15.73
CA SER A 369 18.30 -0.91 -15.39
C SER A 369 18.16 0.26 -16.38
N HIS A 370 19.26 0.67 -17.03
CA HIS A 370 19.21 1.67 -18.09
C HIS A 370 18.56 1.13 -19.37
N VAL A 371 18.84 -0.14 -19.73
CA VAL A 371 18.21 -0.79 -20.89
C VAL A 371 16.69 -0.81 -20.73
N VAL A 372 16.19 -1.13 -19.52
CA VAL A 372 14.76 -1.13 -19.20
C VAL A 372 14.13 0.26 -19.34
N LEU A 373 14.86 1.30 -18.94
CA LEU A 373 14.42 2.70 -19.14
C LEU A 373 14.34 3.06 -20.62
N LEU A 374 15.34 2.68 -21.41
CA LEU A 374 15.37 2.94 -22.86
C LEU A 374 14.26 2.17 -23.57
N GLN A 375 13.94 0.96 -23.13
CA GLN A 375 12.77 0.20 -23.58
C GLN A 375 11.46 0.95 -23.34
N LEU A 376 11.28 1.53 -22.15
CA LEU A 376 10.10 2.35 -21.85
C LEU A 376 9.98 3.56 -22.80
N ILE A 377 11.10 4.21 -23.12
CA ILE A 377 11.14 5.33 -24.09
C ILE A 377 10.75 4.84 -25.48
N LEU A 378 11.35 3.74 -25.97
CA LEU A 378 11.06 3.17 -27.28
C LEU A 378 9.59 2.73 -27.42
N ASN A 379 9.03 2.13 -26.37
CA ASN A 379 7.61 1.78 -26.32
C ASN A 379 6.72 3.03 -26.40
N SER A 380 7.10 4.10 -25.69
CA SER A 380 6.35 5.36 -25.67
C SER A 380 6.33 6.07 -27.02
N VAL A 381 7.47 6.08 -27.74
CA VAL A 381 7.55 6.70 -29.07
C VAL A 381 7.07 5.80 -30.21
N GLY A 382 6.74 4.54 -29.93
CA GLY A 382 6.25 3.57 -30.93
C GLY A 382 7.34 2.92 -31.79
N SER A 383 8.62 2.96 -31.35
CA SER A 383 9.77 2.44 -32.09
C SER A 383 10.28 1.09 -31.55
N SER A 384 9.39 0.22 -31.07
CA SER A 384 9.75 -1.06 -30.44
C SER A 384 10.55 -2.02 -31.34
N VAL A 385 10.47 -1.87 -32.66
CA VAL A 385 11.30 -2.63 -33.63
C VAL A 385 12.80 -2.42 -33.39
N LEU A 386 13.21 -1.25 -32.90
CA LEU A 386 14.61 -0.98 -32.58
C LEU A 386 15.15 -1.85 -31.44
N LEU A 387 14.28 -2.31 -30.52
CA LEU A 387 14.68 -3.23 -29.45
C LEU A 387 15.15 -4.57 -29.99
N VAL A 388 14.43 -5.11 -30.98
CA VAL A 388 14.77 -6.38 -31.60
C VAL A 388 16.14 -6.28 -32.31
N ARG A 389 16.36 -5.20 -33.05
CA ARG A 389 17.64 -4.96 -33.74
C ARG A 389 18.80 -4.78 -32.75
N ALA A 390 18.59 -3.98 -31.70
CA ALA A 390 19.57 -3.80 -30.63
C ALA A 390 19.93 -5.14 -29.96
N GLY A 391 18.91 -5.95 -29.66
CA GLY A 391 19.08 -7.28 -29.07
C GLY A 391 19.91 -8.21 -29.94
N ILE A 392 19.63 -8.29 -31.26
CA ILE A 392 20.40 -9.14 -32.18
C ILE A 392 21.88 -8.71 -32.23
N VAL A 393 22.14 -7.40 -32.37
CA VAL A 393 23.52 -6.88 -32.40
C VAL A 393 24.24 -7.16 -31.08
N ALA A 394 23.55 -6.97 -29.95
CA ALA A 394 24.10 -7.25 -28.63
C ALA A 394 24.34 -8.74 -28.39
N LEU A 395 23.49 -9.64 -28.91
CA LEU A 395 23.71 -11.10 -28.85
C LEU A 395 24.94 -11.50 -29.65
N LEU A 396 25.13 -10.97 -30.86
CA LEU A 396 26.33 -11.25 -31.66
C LEU A 396 27.60 -10.76 -30.95
N GLY A 397 27.56 -9.56 -30.37
CA GLY A 397 28.67 -9.03 -29.57
C GLY A 397 28.93 -9.86 -28.30
N MET A 398 27.87 -10.30 -27.61
CA MET A 398 27.97 -11.18 -26.45
C MET A 398 28.56 -12.55 -26.83
N ALA A 399 28.13 -13.13 -27.95
CA ALA A 399 28.65 -14.41 -28.44
C ALA A 399 30.13 -14.32 -28.84
N ALA A 400 30.53 -13.25 -29.53
CA ALA A 400 31.92 -12.97 -29.84
C ALA A 400 32.77 -12.80 -28.57
N PHE A 401 32.24 -12.09 -27.57
CA PHE A 401 32.89 -11.94 -26.27
C PHE A 401 33.04 -13.30 -25.57
N LEU A 402 31.98 -14.10 -25.49
CA LEU A 402 32.04 -15.44 -24.90
C LEU A 402 33.08 -16.33 -25.59
N ALA A 403 33.10 -16.35 -26.93
CA ALA A 403 34.10 -17.08 -27.68
C ALA A 403 35.53 -16.62 -27.35
N ALA A 404 35.76 -15.31 -27.23
CA ALA A 404 37.05 -14.77 -26.82
C ALA A 404 37.45 -15.15 -25.39
N THR A 405 36.49 -15.20 -24.44
CA THR A 405 36.78 -15.56 -23.05
C THR A 405 37.31 -16.99 -22.90
N ILE A 406 36.89 -17.91 -23.77
CA ILE A 406 37.40 -19.30 -23.76
C ILE A 406 38.91 -19.33 -24.00
N PHE A 407 39.45 -18.43 -24.84
CA PHE A 407 40.88 -18.36 -25.15
C PHE A 407 41.69 -17.49 -24.18
N ILE A 408 41.05 -16.48 -23.55
CA ILE A 408 41.74 -15.54 -22.66
C ILE A 408 41.71 -16.04 -21.22
N ASN A 409 40.50 -16.12 -20.63
CA ASN A 409 40.25 -16.62 -19.29
C ASN A 409 38.74 -16.84 -19.15
N VAL A 410 38.36 -18.11 -18.95
CA VAL A 410 36.97 -18.55 -18.88
C VAL A 410 36.19 -17.87 -17.74
N GLN A 411 36.88 -17.41 -16.69
CA GLN A 411 36.27 -16.69 -15.57
C GLN A 411 35.55 -15.40 -16.01
N PHE A 412 35.98 -14.80 -17.12
CA PHE A 412 35.33 -13.60 -17.66
C PHE A 412 33.98 -13.86 -18.33
N LEU A 413 33.53 -15.12 -18.50
CA LEU A 413 32.21 -15.37 -19.07
C LEU A 413 31.10 -14.67 -18.26
N VAL A 414 31.28 -14.55 -16.95
CA VAL A 414 30.32 -13.91 -16.04
C VAL A 414 30.07 -12.44 -16.40
N VAL A 415 30.96 -11.81 -17.16
CA VAL A 415 30.87 -10.41 -17.64
C VAL A 415 30.01 -10.28 -18.91
N ALA A 416 29.74 -11.37 -19.63
CA ALA A 416 29.03 -11.34 -20.91
C ALA A 416 27.67 -10.59 -20.89
N PRO A 417 26.81 -10.69 -19.84
CA PRO A 417 25.58 -9.91 -19.75
C PRO A 417 25.80 -8.40 -19.66
N LEU A 418 26.94 -7.96 -19.09
CA LEU A 418 27.32 -6.55 -19.04
C LEU A 418 27.65 -6.04 -20.44
N VAL A 419 28.42 -6.82 -21.21
CA VAL A 419 28.74 -6.51 -22.62
C VAL A 419 27.47 -6.40 -23.45
N PHE A 420 26.55 -7.37 -23.31
CA PHE A 420 25.23 -7.32 -23.94
C PHE A 420 24.50 -6.01 -23.61
N SER A 421 24.43 -5.64 -22.33
CA SER A 421 23.70 -4.45 -21.88
C SER A 421 24.34 -3.14 -22.38
N LEU A 422 25.67 -3.07 -22.43
CA LEU A 422 26.41 -1.92 -22.95
C LEU A 422 26.18 -1.72 -24.46
N ILE A 423 26.23 -2.81 -25.24
CA ILE A 423 25.96 -2.75 -26.69
C ILE A 423 24.50 -2.34 -26.94
N CYS A 424 23.54 -2.92 -26.19
CA CYS A 424 22.13 -2.51 -26.26
C CYS A 424 21.95 -1.02 -25.97
N ASN A 425 22.53 -0.50 -24.87
CA ASN A 425 22.40 0.90 -24.51
C ASN A 425 22.97 1.83 -25.59
N THR A 426 24.19 1.55 -26.08
CA THR A 426 24.84 2.38 -27.11
C THR A 426 24.04 2.39 -28.41
N TYR A 427 23.58 1.22 -28.87
CA TYR A 427 22.76 1.10 -30.06
C TYR A 427 21.46 1.89 -29.95
N ILE A 428 20.70 1.72 -28.86
CA ILE A 428 19.39 2.37 -28.69
C ILE A 428 19.54 3.89 -28.62
N ILE A 429 20.55 4.40 -27.89
CA ILE A 429 20.79 5.85 -27.79
C ILE A 429 21.11 6.45 -29.17
N GLN A 430 21.95 5.78 -29.96
CA GLN A 430 22.28 6.23 -31.32
C GLN A 430 21.06 6.17 -32.24
N ALA A 431 20.25 5.11 -32.14
CA ALA A 431 19.05 4.95 -32.96
C ALA A 431 17.98 6.00 -32.63
N LEU A 432 17.76 6.30 -31.35
CA LEU A 432 16.87 7.38 -30.90
C LEU A 432 17.33 8.74 -31.44
N LYS A 433 18.63 9.05 -31.37
CA LYS A 433 19.20 10.28 -31.92
C LYS A 433 18.94 10.40 -33.43
N ARG A 434 19.10 9.31 -34.18
CA ARG A 434 18.82 9.28 -35.63
C ARG A 434 17.34 9.48 -35.97
N GLN A 435 16.43 9.10 -35.08
CA GLN A 435 14.98 9.30 -35.24
C GLN A 435 14.49 10.67 -34.74
N GLY A 436 15.39 11.59 -34.37
CA GLY A 436 15.01 12.91 -33.88
C GLY A 436 14.62 12.95 -32.40
N TYR A 437 14.93 11.90 -31.63
CA TYR A 437 14.69 11.82 -30.19
C TYR A 437 16.01 11.88 -29.41
N PRO A 438 16.59 13.07 -29.17
CA PRO A 438 17.89 13.19 -28.52
C PRO A 438 17.79 12.84 -27.03
N TYR A 439 18.06 11.58 -26.70
CA TYR A 439 18.22 11.15 -25.31
C TYR A 439 19.55 11.70 -24.76
N GLN A 440 19.49 12.36 -23.61
CA GLN A 440 20.66 12.84 -22.89
C GLN A 440 20.71 12.20 -21.51
N LEU A 441 21.90 11.85 -21.02
CA LEU A 441 22.09 11.45 -19.63
C LEU A 441 22.29 12.72 -18.79
N SER A 442 21.71 12.78 -17.59
CA SER A 442 22.01 13.87 -16.64
C SER A 442 23.40 13.67 -16.06
N TRP A 443 24.42 14.15 -16.79
CA TRP A 443 25.84 13.99 -16.41
C TRP A 443 26.14 14.52 -15.02
N LYS A 444 25.52 15.63 -14.61
CA LYS A 444 25.71 16.21 -13.28
C LYS A 444 25.35 15.25 -12.14
N LEU A 445 24.20 14.55 -12.22
CA LEU A 445 23.89 13.54 -11.21
C LEU A 445 24.76 12.31 -11.37
N PHE A 446 24.97 11.82 -12.59
CA PHE A 446 25.79 10.61 -12.78
C PHE A 446 27.19 10.79 -12.17
N PHE A 447 27.86 11.91 -12.45
CA PHE A 447 29.14 12.25 -11.84
C PHE A 447 28.99 12.56 -10.34
N GLY A 448 27.99 13.34 -9.93
CA GLY A 448 27.77 13.66 -8.52
C GLY A 448 27.57 12.42 -7.65
N ALA A 449 26.72 11.50 -8.08
CA ALA A 449 26.46 10.23 -7.43
C ALA A 449 27.69 9.31 -7.49
N SER A 450 28.37 9.20 -8.64
CA SER A 450 29.56 8.35 -8.75
C SER A 450 30.73 8.85 -7.91
N ILE A 451 30.98 10.16 -7.89
CA ILE A 451 32.02 10.79 -7.05
C ILE A 451 31.66 10.62 -5.57
N SER A 452 30.41 10.88 -5.18
CA SER A 452 29.95 10.64 -3.80
C SER A 452 30.13 9.18 -3.39
N GLY A 453 29.82 8.24 -4.29
CA GLY A 453 30.04 6.82 -4.08
C GLY A 453 31.51 6.46 -3.94
N PHE A 454 32.38 7.05 -4.76
CA PHE A 454 33.83 6.85 -4.69
C PHE A 454 34.43 7.40 -3.39
N ILE A 455 34.01 8.59 -2.96
CA ILE A 455 34.43 9.18 -1.68
C ILE A 455 33.97 8.28 -0.53
N ALA A 456 32.69 7.87 -0.52
CA ALA A 456 32.16 6.97 0.50
C ALA A 456 32.92 5.64 0.53
N PHE A 457 33.20 5.05 -0.64
CA PHE A 457 34.03 3.86 -0.77
C PHE A 457 35.42 4.09 -0.16
N LEU A 458 36.13 5.14 -0.58
CA LEU A 458 37.51 5.39 -0.14
C LEU A 458 37.56 5.60 1.38
N THR A 459 36.65 6.40 1.95
CA THR A 459 36.55 6.62 3.39
C THR A 459 36.26 5.33 4.16
N THR A 460 35.34 4.50 3.66
CA THR A 460 34.97 3.26 4.35
C THR A 460 36.06 2.20 4.22
N TRP A 461 36.70 2.11 3.06
CA TRP A 461 37.82 1.21 2.79
C TRP A 461 39.01 1.52 3.68
N THR A 462 39.38 2.80 3.85
CA THR A 462 40.47 3.18 4.75
C THR A 462 40.15 2.84 6.21
N LEU A 463 38.93 3.13 6.66
CA LEU A 463 38.50 2.79 8.02
C LEU A 463 38.49 1.28 8.28
N THR A 464 38.11 0.49 7.28
CA THR A 464 38.05 -0.97 7.38
C THR A 464 39.44 -1.59 7.37
N ASN A 465 40.33 -1.15 6.47
CA ASN A 465 41.68 -1.73 6.32
C ASN A 465 42.67 -1.31 7.40
N GLN A 466 42.49 -0.14 8.02
CA GLN A 466 43.36 0.30 9.12
C GLN A 466 42.91 -0.23 10.50
N ASN A 467 41.98 -1.20 10.54
CA ASN A 467 41.44 -1.80 11.77
C ASN A 467 40.92 -0.78 12.80
N TYR A 468 40.38 0.35 12.35
CA TYR A 468 39.77 1.33 13.25
C TYR A 468 38.47 0.83 13.89
N PHE A 469 37.88 -0.25 13.35
CA PHE A 469 36.81 -0.95 14.04
C PHE A 469 37.38 -1.74 15.22
N PHE A 470 37.05 -1.34 16.45
CA PHE A 470 37.43 -2.01 17.71
C PHE A 470 36.82 -3.42 17.88
N THR A 471 36.37 -4.06 16.80
CA THR A 471 35.68 -5.36 16.82
C THR A 471 36.09 -6.19 15.62
N HIS A 472 36.25 -7.50 15.83
CA HIS A 472 36.52 -8.48 14.77
C HIS A 472 35.23 -9.14 14.25
N ASN A 473 34.05 -8.70 14.72
CA ASN A 473 32.78 -9.29 14.33
C ASN A 473 32.34 -8.77 12.95
N ALA A 474 32.35 -9.67 11.95
CA ALA A 474 31.99 -9.35 10.57
C ALA A 474 30.60 -8.72 10.42
N LEU A 475 29.62 -9.09 11.26
CA LEU A 475 28.28 -8.50 11.23
C LEU A 475 28.32 -7.03 11.64
N ILE A 476 29.04 -6.73 12.72
CA ILE A 476 29.15 -5.35 13.25
C ILE A 476 29.90 -4.48 12.26
N ILE A 477 31.02 -4.96 11.71
CA ILE A 477 31.78 -4.26 10.67
C ILE A 477 30.90 -4.00 9.45
N SER A 478 30.10 -4.99 9.01
CA SER A 478 29.17 -4.81 7.88
C SER A 478 28.14 -3.72 8.16
N ILE A 479 27.50 -3.71 9.33
CA ILE A 479 26.49 -2.71 9.69
C ILE A 479 27.11 -1.31 9.79
N LEU A 480 28.26 -1.18 10.47
CA LEU A 480 28.93 0.11 10.64
C LEU A 480 29.44 0.67 9.32
N SER A 481 30.09 -0.15 8.48
CA SER A 481 30.53 0.26 7.15
C SER A 481 29.36 0.71 6.27
N GLY A 482 28.21 0.02 6.34
CA GLY A 482 26.99 0.44 5.63
C GLY A 482 26.46 1.80 6.10
N GLY A 483 26.48 2.04 7.41
CA GLY A 483 26.12 3.34 8.00
C GLY A 483 27.05 4.47 7.56
N ILE A 484 28.37 4.23 7.56
CA ILE A 484 29.38 5.20 7.12
C ILE A 484 29.20 5.52 5.64
N ILE A 485 29.09 4.50 4.79
CA ILE A 485 28.82 4.68 3.35
C ILE A 485 27.60 5.57 3.16
N PHE A 486 26.49 5.27 3.84
CA PHE A 486 25.25 6.03 3.71
C PHE A 486 25.43 7.50 4.11
N LEU A 487 26.06 7.77 5.25
CA LEU A 487 26.27 9.14 5.73
C LEU A 487 27.21 9.95 4.81
N VAL A 488 28.35 9.37 4.42
CA VAL A 488 29.32 10.03 3.53
C VAL A 488 28.72 10.24 2.14
N TYR A 489 27.98 9.26 1.63
CA TYR A 489 27.31 9.35 0.35
C TYR A 489 26.24 10.45 0.32
N LEU A 490 25.41 10.54 1.36
CA LEU A 490 24.41 11.62 1.49
C LEU A 490 25.07 13.00 1.60
N GLY A 491 26.15 13.11 2.38
CA GLY A 491 26.96 14.32 2.45
C GLY A 491 27.51 14.71 1.07
N GLY A 492 28.08 13.76 0.34
CA GLY A 492 28.58 13.97 -1.02
C GLY A 492 27.48 14.44 -1.99
N LEU A 493 26.31 13.80 -1.97
CA LEU A 493 25.17 14.20 -2.80
C LEU A 493 24.71 15.63 -2.51
N TYR A 494 24.71 16.02 -1.22
CA TYR A 494 24.39 17.37 -0.78
C TYR A 494 25.43 18.39 -1.28
N PHE A 495 26.72 18.17 -0.98
CA PHE A 495 27.79 19.11 -1.36
C PHE A 495 27.98 19.26 -2.87
N LEU A 496 27.77 18.19 -3.64
CA LEU A 496 27.86 18.23 -5.11
C LEU A 496 26.58 18.77 -5.77
N ASN A 497 25.57 19.19 -4.99
CA ASN A 497 24.26 19.62 -5.48
C ASN A 497 23.68 18.64 -6.50
N ALA A 498 23.80 17.35 -6.19
CA ALA A 498 23.49 16.26 -7.10
C ALA A 498 21.96 16.07 -7.24
N VAL A 499 21.20 16.37 -6.17
CA VAL A 499 19.73 16.31 -6.12
C VAL A 499 19.16 17.73 -5.99
N HIS A 500 18.19 18.11 -6.82
CA HIS A 500 17.55 19.45 -6.74
C HIS A 500 16.20 19.41 -6.00
N ALA A 501 15.79 20.58 -5.48
CA ALA A 501 14.56 20.74 -4.69
C ALA A 501 13.29 20.42 -5.50
N ASP A 502 13.27 20.74 -6.79
CA ASP A 502 12.18 20.41 -7.74
C ASP A 502 12.04 18.90 -7.97
N GLU A 503 13.15 18.15 -7.89
CA GLU A 503 13.14 16.69 -7.99
C GLU A 503 12.53 16.05 -6.73
N ILE A 504 12.86 16.58 -5.54
CA ILE A 504 12.27 16.17 -4.26
C ILE A 504 10.78 16.52 -4.24
N GLU A 505 10.41 17.69 -4.75
CA GLU A 505 9.03 18.13 -4.83
C GLU A 505 8.21 17.32 -5.83
N LEU A 506 8.81 16.88 -6.95
CA LEU A 506 8.17 15.95 -7.89
C LEU A 506 7.94 14.57 -7.25
N VAL A 507 8.92 14.02 -6.54
CA VAL A 507 8.74 12.75 -5.82
C VAL A 507 7.66 12.90 -4.73
N LYS A 508 7.67 14.02 -3.99
CA LYS A 508 6.62 14.37 -3.02
C LYS A 508 5.26 14.57 -3.69
N SER A 509 5.18 15.08 -4.92
CA SER A 509 3.92 15.29 -5.64
C SER A 509 3.35 13.98 -6.22
N LEU A 510 4.21 13.04 -6.62
CA LEU A 510 3.83 11.68 -6.99
C LEU A 510 3.34 10.86 -5.78
N LEU A 511 3.87 11.14 -4.58
CA LEU A 511 3.45 10.54 -3.31
C LEU A 511 2.28 11.28 -2.64
N LYS A 512 2.10 12.58 -2.91
CA LYS A 512 0.94 13.35 -2.46
C LYS A 512 -0.28 12.77 -3.14
N LYS A 513 -1.16 12.20 -2.33
CA LYS A 513 -2.54 11.96 -2.72
C LYS A 513 -3.08 13.30 -3.21
N LYS A 514 -3.62 13.36 -4.44
CA LYS A 514 -4.52 14.45 -4.85
C LYS A 514 -5.42 14.72 -3.65
N SER A 515 -5.23 15.87 -3.02
CA SER A 515 -6.19 16.42 -2.09
C SER A 515 -7.52 16.42 -2.83
N LEU A 516 -8.58 16.03 -2.14
CA LEU A 516 -9.94 16.24 -2.62
C LEU A 516 -10.01 17.72 -3.03
N VAL A 517 -10.11 17.95 -4.33
CA VAL A 517 -10.36 19.28 -4.87
C VAL A 517 -11.81 19.57 -4.51
N ILE A 518 -11.98 20.57 -3.65
CA ILE A 518 -13.27 21.10 -3.22
C ILE A 518 -13.67 22.11 -4.30
N ASP A 519 -14.49 21.68 -5.25
CA ASP A 519 -15.16 22.58 -6.20
C ASP A 519 -16.60 22.82 -5.70
N LYS A 520 -16.98 24.10 -5.53
CA LYS A 520 -18.35 24.59 -5.28
C LYS A 520 -19.11 24.73 -6.63
N PRO A 521 -20.46 24.79 -6.70
CA PRO A 521 -21.45 25.11 -5.65
C PRO A 521 -22.74 24.23 -5.61
N ILE A 522 -23.69 24.64 -4.75
CA ILE A 522 -25.13 24.24 -4.57
C ILE A 522 -25.30 23.07 -3.56
N GLU A 523 -25.35 23.27 -2.23
CA GLU A 523 -26.39 23.91 -1.41
C GLU A 523 -25.75 24.42 -0.08
N VAL A 524 -24.93 25.48 -0.16
CA VAL A 524 -23.92 25.87 0.86
C VAL A 524 -24.48 26.52 2.14
N ASN A 525 -25.77 26.90 2.18
CA ASN A 525 -26.23 27.91 3.14
C ASN A 525 -26.15 27.49 4.63
N ILE A 526 -26.61 26.29 4.99
CA ILE A 526 -26.66 25.90 6.42
C ILE A 526 -25.28 25.60 7.01
N ILE A 527 -24.39 24.94 6.25
CA ILE A 527 -23.04 24.60 6.74
C ILE A 527 -22.25 25.89 6.97
N SER A 528 -22.28 26.82 6.00
CA SER A 528 -21.62 28.12 6.16
C SER A 528 -22.23 28.96 7.27
N HIS A 529 -23.55 28.93 7.45
CA HIS A 529 -24.22 29.62 8.55
C HIS A 529 -23.75 29.09 9.91
N LEU A 530 -23.77 27.77 10.12
CA LEU A 530 -23.33 27.17 11.39
C LEU A 530 -21.83 27.37 11.65
N GLN A 531 -20.98 27.32 10.62
CA GLN A 531 -19.58 27.70 10.76
C GLN A 531 -19.41 29.18 11.16
N THR A 532 -20.26 30.07 10.64
CA THR A 532 -20.23 31.50 10.96
C THR A 532 -20.68 31.77 12.40
N GLU A 533 -21.79 31.16 12.83
CA GLU A 533 -22.27 31.21 14.22
C GLU A 533 -21.19 30.69 15.20
N ALA A 534 -20.56 29.55 14.88
CA ALA A 534 -19.47 29.01 15.69
C ALA A 534 -18.26 29.95 15.73
N ARG A 535 -17.86 30.53 14.59
CA ARG A 535 -16.74 31.50 14.52
C ARG A 535 -17.01 32.75 15.35
N GLN A 536 -18.24 33.28 15.37
CA GLN A 536 -18.57 34.47 16.16
C GLN A 536 -18.28 34.31 17.66
N VAL A 537 -18.35 33.08 18.16
CA VAL A 537 -18.03 32.72 19.55
C VAL A 537 -16.57 32.33 19.68
N LEU A 538 -16.12 31.33 18.91
CA LEU A 538 -14.79 30.75 19.03
C LEU A 538 -13.68 31.75 18.70
N ASP A 539 -13.90 32.66 17.75
CA ASP A 539 -12.86 33.61 17.35
C ASP A 539 -12.56 34.65 18.44
N LYS A 540 -13.54 34.93 19.31
CA LYS A 540 -13.38 35.80 20.48
C LYS A 540 -12.71 35.11 21.66
N LEU A 541 -12.93 33.79 21.79
CA LEU A 541 -12.42 32.99 22.91
C LEU A 541 -11.03 32.42 22.68
N ILE A 542 -10.63 32.25 21.41
CA ILE A 542 -9.36 31.62 21.03
C ILE A 542 -8.53 32.65 20.25
N PRO A 543 -7.58 33.34 20.93
CA PRO A 543 -6.64 34.27 20.30
C PRO A 543 -5.81 33.63 19.17
N LYS A 544 -5.32 34.45 18.23
CA LYS A 544 -4.50 33.95 17.09
C LYS A 544 -3.10 33.49 17.50
N ASP A 545 -2.61 33.94 18.63
CA ASP A 545 -1.32 33.60 19.25
C ASP A 545 -1.47 32.65 20.45
N ALA A 546 -2.65 32.04 20.61
CA ALA A 546 -2.94 31.11 21.68
C ALA A 546 -2.03 29.88 21.61
N HIS A 547 -1.43 29.53 22.75
CA HIS A 547 -0.67 28.30 22.92
C HIS A 547 -1.63 27.17 23.35
N VAL A 548 -2.14 26.44 22.36
CA VAL A 548 -3.28 25.52 22.53
C VAL A 548 -2.87 24.18 23.13
N ILE A 549 -3.55 23.78 24.20
CA ILE A 549 -3.49 22.45 24.81
C ILE A 549 -4.86 21.80 24.60
N LEU A 550 -4.96 20.78 23.74
CA LEU A 550 -6.25 20.15 23.39
C LEU A 550 -6.38 18.78 24.06
N LEU A 551 -7.26 18.67 25.06
CA LEU A 551 -7.45 17.49 25.89
C LEU A 551 -8.72 16.72 25.52
N ASP A 552 -8.82 15.48 26.00
CA ASP A 552 -9.97 14.57 25.83
C ASP A 552 -10.13 14.04 24.39
N TYR A 553 -9.04 13.59 23.74
CA TYR A 553 -9.14 12.89 22.46
C TYR A 553 -10.10 11.69 22.58
N PRO A 554 -11.14 11.59 21.73
CA PRO A 554 -12.14 10.53 21.83
C PRO A 554 -11.60 9.22 21.26
N ASN A 555 -10.83 8.50 22.07
CA ASN A 555 -10.19 7.24 21.68
C ASN A 555 -11.16 6.04 21.71
N ASN A 556 -12.24 6.12 20.93
CA ASN A 556 -13.27 5.09 20.84
C ASN A 556 -13.64 4.79 19.37
N THR A 557 -14.40 3.72 19.10
CA THR A 557 -14.77 3.35 17.72
C THR A 557 -15.91 4.19 17.13
N ASN A 558 -16.51 5.11 17.89
CA ASN A 558 -17.61 5.95 17.43
C ASN A 558 -17.13 6.92 16.34
N VAL A 559 -17.77 6.88 15.18
CA VAL A 559 -17.45 7.80 14.08
C VAL A 559 -17.76 9.24 14.48
N GLY A 560 -18.82 9.43 15.26
CA GLY A 560 -19.30 10.76 15.64
C GLY A 560 -18.25 11.61 16.34
N ASP A 561 -17.62 11.05 17.37
CA ASP A 561 -16.64 11.80 18.17
C ASP A 561 -15.37 12.10 17.34
N SER A 562 -15.03 11.21 16.40
CA SER A 562 -13.97 11.48 15.42
C SER A 562 -14.30 12.61 14.44
N LEU A 563 -15.59 12.87 14.14
CA LEU A 563 -16.00 14.02 13.33
C LEU A 563 -15.78 15.33 14.09
N ILE A 564 -16.16 15.36 15.38
CA ILE A 564 -15.93 16.52 16.25
C ILE A 564 -14.44 16.85 16.26
N TRP A 565 -13.60 15.85 16.55
CA TRP A 565 -12.14 16.03 16.60
C TRP A 565 -11.59 16.61 15.30
N LEU A 566 -11.97 16.03 14.15
CA LEU A 566 -11.52 16.55 12.85
C LEU A 566 -12.02 17.98 12.58
N GLY A 567 -13.22 18.32 13.05
CA GLY A 567 -13.75 19.67 13.00
C GLY A 567 -12.98 20.65 13.87
N GLU A 568 -12.62 20.25 15.09
CA GLU A 568 -11.76 21.04 16.00
C GLU A 568 -10.40 21.33 15.36
N ILE A 569 -9.76 20.31 14.80
CA ILE A 569 -8.48 20.47 14.10
C ILE A 569 -8.63 21.35 12.86
N ALA A 570 -9.68 21.16 12.05
CA ALA A 570 -9.94 22.01 10.89
C ALA A 570 -10.16 23.48 11.27
N TYR A 571 -10.86 23.74 12.38
CA TYR A 571 -11.00 25.10 12.92
C TYR A 571 -9.65 25.71 13.33
N LEU A 572 -8.85 24.99 14.13
CA LEU A 572 -7.53 25.43 14.57
C LEU A 572 -6.60 25.71 13.38
N GLU A 573 -6.53 24.78 12.42
CA GLU A 573 -5.76 24.94 11.19
C GLU A 573 -6.21 26.18 10.40
N SER A 574 -7.52 26.45 10.31
CA SER A 574 -8.04 27.65 9.66
C SER A 574 -7.64 28.96 10.34
N ARG A 575 -7.20 28.88 11.59
CA ARG A 575 -6.68 30.00 12.39
C ARG A 575 -5.15 30.04 12.44
N GLY A 576 -4.47 29.10 11.78
CA GLY A 576 -3.01 28.96 11.81
C GLY A 576 -2.48 28.38 13.13
N LEU A 577 -3.35 27.76 13.93
CA LEU A 577 -3.01 27.19 15.24
C LEU A 577 -2.76 25.68 15.11
N THR A 578 -1.83 25.18 15.93
CA THR A 578 -1.59 23.74 16.10
C THR A 578 -1.50 23.41 17.58
N PRO A 579 -2.10 22.30 18.06
CA PRO A 579 -2.00 21.92 19.47
C PRO A 579 -0.56 21.63 19.89
N ALA A 580 -0.09 22.29 20.94
CA ALA A 580 1.21 22.03 21.54
C ALA A 580 1.24 20.73 22.36
N TYR A 581 0.08 20.32 22.87
CA TYR A 581 -0.12 19.08 23.60
C TYR A 581 -1.50 18.50 23.33
N VAL A 582 -1.57 17.17 23.25
CA VAL A 582 -2.82 16.41 23.17
C VAL A 582 -2.80 15.21 24.09
N CYS A 583 -3.96 14.78 24.60
CA CYS A 583 -4.07 13.53 25.34
C CYS A 583 -5.49 12.93 25.24
N ASP A 584 -5.59 11.64 25.54
CA ASP A 584 -6.84 11.01 25.96
C ASP A 584 -6.83 10.88 27.50
N VAL A 585 -7.89 10.28 28.07
CA VAL A 585 -8.02 10.09 29.52
C VAL A 585 -6.89 9.21 30.10
N LYS A 586 -6.28 8.32 29.30
CA LYS A 586 -5.32 7.31 29.77
C LYS A 586 -3.88 7.80 29.77
N ASN A 587 -3.55 8.77 28.93
CA ASN A 587 -2.19 9.30 28.79
C ASN A 587 -2.04 10.78 29.17
N TYR A 588 -3.02 11.31 29.90
CA TYR A 588 -2.94 12.62 30.53
C TYR A 588 -1.75 12.72 31.50
N SER A 589 -1.01 13.83 31.44
CA SER A 589 0.11 14.13 32.34
C SER A 589 0.14 15.61 32.70
N GLU A 590 -0.32 15.92 33.91
CA GLU A 590 -0.26 17.27 34.50
C GLU A 590 1.17 17.83 34.43
N ALA A 591 2.17 17.03 34.81
CA ALA A 591 3.57 17.44 34.85
C ALA A 591 4.12 17.86 33.48
N ASN A 592 3.66 17.24 32.39
CA ASN A 592 4.10 17.62 31.04
C ASN A 592 3.41 18.90 30.58
N ILE A 593 2.11 19.07 30.90
CA ILE A 593 1.38 20.30 30.58
C ILE A 593 1.98 21.50 31.33
N ARG A 594 2.31 21.35 32.63
CA ARG A 594 2.95 22.41 33.41
C ARG A 594 4.29 22.89 32.85
N LYS A 595 5.04 22.02 32.16
CA LYS A 595 6.32 22.38 31.53
C LYS A 595 6.16 23.25 30.29
N ILE A 596 4.99 23.22 29.65
CA ILE A 596 4.75 23.95 28.40
C ILE A 596 3.79 25.13 28.58
N ILE A 597 3.19 25.30 29.76
CA ILE A 597 2.33 26.44 30.05
C ILE A 597 3.14 27.75 29.96
N ASN A 598 2.55 28.75 29.31
CA ASN A 598 3.04 30.13 29.23
C ASN A 598 1.85 31.11 29.31
N ASP A 599 2.14 32.42 29.25
CA ASP A 599 1.14 33.49 29.41
C ASP A 599 0.01 33.44 28.36
N ASN A 600 0.24 32.81 27.21
CA ASN A 600 -0.72 32.64 26.13
C ASN A 600 -1.40 31.26 26.12
N SER A 601 -1.18 30.43 27.14
CA SER A 601 -1.73 29.08 27.19
C SER A 601 -3.25 29.06 27.34
N LEU A 602 -3.90 28.24 26.51
CA LEU A 602 -5.33 27.99 26.52
C LEU A 602 -5.60 26.49 26.46
N ILE A 603 -6.32 25.98 27.45
CA ILE A 603 -6.74 24.58 27.47
C ILE A 603 -8.10 24.47 26.78
N LEU A 604 -8.17 23.64 25.75
CA LEU A 604 -9.39 23.27 25.06
C LEU A 604 -9.77 21.85 25.49
N MET A 605 -11.01 21.66 25.95
CA MET A 605 -11.57 20.33 26.20
C MET A 605 -12.45 19.93 25.03
N HIS A 606 -12.25 18.72 24.51
CA HIS A 606 -13.03 18.16 23.39
C HIS A 606 -14.55 18.31 23.56
N GLY A 607 -15.25 18.63 22.47
CA GLY A 607 -16.70 18.74 22.41
C GLY A 607 -17.42 17.37 22.46
N GLY A 608 -18.75 17.37 22.39
CA GLY A 608 -19.52 16.13 22.28
C GLY A 608 -20.77 16.07 23.14
N GLY A 609 -21.09 14.88 23.66
CA GLY A 609 -22.27 14.67 24.51
C GLY A 609 -21.95 13.90 25.79
N ASN A 610 -20.76 14.14 26.35
CA ASN A 610 -20.24 13.43 27.52
C ASN A 610 -20.20 14.31 28.78
N PHE A 611 -20.81 15.50 28.74
CA PHE A 611 -20.83 16.41 29.87
C PHE A 611 -21.96 16.06 30.86
N GLY A 612 -21.58 15.33 31.91
CA GLY A 612 -22.45 15.02 33.05
C GLY A 612 -22.42 13.55 33.44
N THR A 613 -23.56 13.01 33.83
CA THR A 613 -23.67 11.74 34.58
C THR A 613 -23.65 10.48 33.74
N ILE A 614 -23.86 10.58 32.42
CA ILE A 614 -23.94 9.41 31.51
C ILE A 614 -22.56 8.74 31.34
N TRP A 615 -21.49 9.53 31.26
CA TRP A 615 -20.14 9.07 30.93
C TRP A 615 -19.15 9.43 32.04
N THR A 616 -19.23 8.69 33.15
CA THR A 616 -18.56 9.03 34.42
C THR A 616 -17.05 9.14 34.34
N GLU A 617 -16.38 8.29 33.55
CA GLU A 617 -14.91 8.34 33.37
C GLU A 617 -14.46 9.70 32.80
N ILE A 618 -15.14 10.18 31.76
CA ILE A 618 -14.83 11.45 31.11
C ILE A 618 -15.25 12.65 31.99
N HIS A 619 -16.34 12.51 32.74
CA HIS A 619 -16.74 13.51 33.74
C HIS A 619 -15.68 13.67 34.84
N ASN A 620 -15.17 12.57 35.38
CA ASN A 620 -14.11 12.59 36.39
C ASN A 620 -12.80 13.16 35.84
N PHE A 621 -12.43 12.82 34.60
CA PHE A 621 -11.27 13.41 33.94
C PHE A 621 -11.39 14.93 33.84
N ARG A 622 -12.57 15.44 33.48
CA ARG A 622 -12.83 16.88 33.45
C ARG A 622 -12.70 17.54 34.82
N LEU A 623 -13.25 16.92 35.87
CA LEU A 623 -13.07 17.40 37.25
C LEU A 623 -11.60 17.43 37.66
N GLN A 624 -10.82 16.43 37.26
CA GLN A 624 -9.37 16.40 37.49
C GLN A 624 -8.67 17.58 36.80
N VAL A 625 -8.92 17.82 35.51
CA VAL A 625 -8.31 18.95 34.78
C VAL A 625 -8.66 20.30 35.41
N LEU A 626 -9.90 20.49 35.87
CA LEU A 626 -10.32 21.72 36.57
C LEU A 626 -9.56 21.95 37.88
N ARG A 627 -9.29 20.86 38.63
CA ARG A 627 -8.54 20.92 39.89
C ARG A 627 -7.05 21.15 39.65
N ASP A 628 -6.49 20.53 38.62
CA ASP A 628 -5.06 20.60 38.30
C ASP A 628 -4.65 21.99 37.78
N PHE A 629 -5.55 22.71 37.08
CA PHE A 629 -5.22 24.00 36.45
C PHE A 629 -6.13 25.16 36.90
N PRO A 630 -6.01 25.62 38.16
CA PRO A 630 -6.74 26.79 38.62
C PRO A 630 -6.28 28.06 37.89
N ASN A 631 -7.22 28.93 37.56
CA ASN A 631 -7.07 30.23 36.89
C ASN A 631 -6.48 30.23 35.47
N ILE A 632 -5.95 29.10 34.98
CA ILE A 632 -5.57 28.94 33.58
C ILE A 632 -6.83 28.98 32.71
N PRO A 633 -6.86 29.73 31.59
CA PRO A 633 -8.03 29.72 30.71
C PRO A 633 -8.39 28.32 30.22
N ILE A 634 -9.61 27.86 30.50
CA ILE A 634 -10.15 26.59 30.00
C ILE A 634 -11.43 26.88 29.22
N VAL A 635 -11.47 26.45 27.95
CA VAL A 635 -12.67 26.48 27.12
C VAL A 635 -13.13 25.05 26.85
N GLN A 636 -14.32 24.72 27.36
CA GLN A 636 -15.01 23.51 26.98
C GLN A 636 -15.72 23.72 25.66
N LEU A 637 -15.25 23.02 24.63
CA LEU A 637 -15.84 23.04 23.29
C LEU A 637 -17.27 22.48 23.32
N PRO A 638 -18.10 22.76 22.30
CA PRO A 638 -19.55 22.58 22.33
C PRO A 638 -20.03 21.20 22.84
N GLN A 639 -20.83 21.20 23.91
CA GLN A 639 -21.31 19.98 24.58
C GLN A 639 -22.84 19.89 24.70
N THR A 640 -23.38 18.67 24.67
CA THR A 640 -24.69 18.36 25.28
C THR A 640 -24.49 18.03 26.75
N ILE A 641 -25.27 18.67 27.60
CA ILE A 641 -25.21 18.52 29.04
C ILE A 641 -26.37 17.66 29.53
N HIS A 642 -26.09 16.69 30.39
CA HIS A 642 -27.11 15.86 31.04
C HIS A 642 -26.69 15.42 32.44
N PHE A 643 -27.42 15.88 33.45
CA PHE A 643 -27.29 15.44 34.83
C PHE A 643 -28.61 14.83 35.31
N ASN A 644 -28.54 13.65 35.92
CA ASN A 644 -29.66 13.01 36.60
C ASN A 644 -29.45 12.96 38.13
N ASP A 645 -28.40 13.61 38.64
CA ASP A 645 -27.98 13.61 40.03
C ASP A 645 -27.55 15.02 40.43
N GLU A 646 -28.32 15.64 41.34
CA GLU A 646 -28.07 16.99 41.85
C GLU A 646 -26.73 17.09 42.60
N ALA A 647 -26.29 16.03 43.28
CA ALA A 647 -25.01 16.04 43.99
C ALA A 647 -23.84 16.14 43.00
N LYS A 648 -23.94 15.45 41.85
CA LYS A 648 -22.96 15.55 40.77
C LYS A 648 -23.02 16.89 40.04
N THR A 649 -24.20 17.48 39.90
CA THR A 649 -24.33 18.85 39.39
C THR A 649 -23.62 19.84 40.30
N LYS A 650 -23.82 19.73 41.62
CA LYS A 650 -23.17 20.57 42.61
C LYS A 650 -21.64 20.38 42.63
N GLU A 651 -21.15 19.15 42.58
CA GLU A 651 -19.70 18.86 42.49
C GLU A 651 -19.05 19.57 41.28
N MET A 652 -19.72 19.52 40.13
CA MET A 652 -19.24 20.20 38.93
C MET A 652 -19.30 21.73 39.06
N ALA A 653 -20.37 22.26 39.65
CA ALA A 653 -20.51 23.70 39.89
C ALA A 653 -19.40 24.23 40.81
N ASP A 654 -19.12 23.52 41.91
CA ASP A 654 -18.08 23.86 42.87
C ASP A 654 -16.68 23.78 42.22
N ALA A 655 -16.42 22.75 41.39
CA ALA A 655 -15.16 22.62 40.65
C ALA A 655 -14.96 23.75 39.63
N ILE A 656 -16.01 24.13 38.89
CA ILE A 656 -15.98 25.26 37.95
C ILE A 656 -15.71 26.57 38.69
N ALA A 657 -16.42 26.82 39.79
CA ALA A 657 -16.25 28.02 40.60
C ALA A 657 -14.84 28.13 41.18
N THR A 658 -14.28 27.01 41.63
CA THR A 658 -12.91 26.93 42.17
C THR A 658 -11.84 27.16 41.09
N GLN A 659 -12.09 26.70 39.87
CA GLN A 659 -11.15 26.87 38.76
C GLN A 659 -11.05 28.35 38.32
N GLY A 660 -12.15 29.11 38.37
CA GLY A 660 -12.13 30.57 38.27
C GLY A 660 -12.00 31.19 36.87
N ASN A 661 -11.58 30.43 35.85
CA ASN A 661 -11.43 30.92 34.47
C ASN A 661 -11.93 29.92 33.42
N TYR A 662 -13.18 29.47 33.62
CA TYR A 662 -13.83 28.46 32.80
C TYR A 662 -14.87 29.08 31.87
N THR A 663 -14.84 28.68 30.60
CA THR A 663 -15.86 29.01 29.61
C THR A 663 -16.47 27.72 29.05
N LEU A 664 -17.80 27.64 29.02
CA LEU A 664 -18.53 26.45 28.58
C LEU A 664 -19.38 26.76 27.35
N LEU A 665 -19.14 26.00 26.29
CA LEU A 665 -19.92 26.08 25.06
C LEU A 665 -21.01 25.00 25.07
N ALA A 666 -22.26 25.41 24.98
CA ALA A 666 -23.41 24.52 24.89
C ALA A 666 -23.85 24.38 23.44
N ARG A 667 -24.13 23.14 22.99
CA ARG A 667 -24.52 22.88 21.59
C ARG A 667 -26.03 22.83 21.34
N SER A 668 -26.86 23.11 22.35
CA SER A 668 -28.33 23.20 22.21
C SER A 668 -28.90 24.12 23.27
N GLN A 669 -30.05 24.75 22.99
CA GLN A 669 -30.69 25.69 23.91
C GLN A 669 -30.93 25.09 25.32
N PRO A 670 -31.46 23.86 25.47
CA PRO A 670 -31.66 23.28 26.81
C PRO A 670 -30.36 23.06 27.59
N SER A 671 -29.25 22.72 26.90
CA SER A 671 -27.94 22.64 27.57
C SER A 671 -27.41 24.01 27.97
N TYR A 672 -27.69 25.05 27.17
CA TYR A 672 -27.33 26.43 27.50
C TYR A 672 -28.09 26.90 28.75
N ASP A 673 -29.41 26.74 28.76
CA ASP A 673 -30.27 27.15 29.88
C ASP A 673 -29.89 26.41 31.18
N PHE A 674 -29.63 25.09 31.08
CA PHE A 674 -29.18 24.28 32.21
C PHE A 674 -27.83 24.77 32.74
N ALA A 675 -26.85 25.03 31.87
CA ALA A 675 -25.54 25.52 32.29
C ALA A 675 -25.62 26.91 32.92
N GLN A 676 -26.43 27.80 32.37
CA GLN A 676 -26.64 29.15 32.88
C GLN A 676 -27.29 29.15 34.27
N GLY A 677 -28.20 28.22 34.54
CA GLY A 677 -28.84 28.08 35.85
C GLY A 677 -27.99 27.41 36.93
N ASN A 678 -26.98 26.60 36.55
CA ASN A 678 -26.25 25.75 37.51
C ASN A 678 -24.76 26.07 37.65
N PHE A 679 -24.12 26.73 36.69
CA PHE A 679 -22.66 26.90 36.68
C PHE A 679 -22.25 28.37 36.62
N SER A 680 -21.40 28.78 37.57
CA SER A 680 -20.79 30.11 37.63
C SER A 680 -19.63 30.25 36.63
N ALA A 681 -19.93 30.21 35.33
CA ALA A 681 -18.96 30.32 34.24
C ALA A 681 -19.49 31.17 33.08
N LYS A 682 -18.61 31.54 32.15
CA LYS A 682 -19.03 32.16 30.88
C LYS A 682 -19.67 31.09 30.01
N ILE A 683 -20.97 31.22 29.72
CA ILE A 683 -21.72 30.24 28.92
C ILE A 683 -22.06 30.85 27.56
N HIS A 684 -21.75 30.15 26.48
CA HIS A 684 -22.16 30.54 25.13
C HIS A 684 -22.84 29.40 24.40
N LEU A 685 -23.84 29.74 23.59
CA LEU A 685 -24.44 28.82 22.64
C LEU A 685 -23.53 28.73 21.40
N CYS A 686 -23.13 27.54 20.99
CA CYS A 686 -22.20 27.34 19.87
C CYS A 686 -22.51 26.03 19.12
N PRO A 687 -22.58 26.02 17.77
CA PRO A 687 -22.79 24.81 16.98
C PRO A 687 -21.71 23.74 17.16
N ASP A 688 -22.02 22.51 16.77
CA ASP A 688 -21.09 21.37 16.87
C ASP A 688 -19.83 21.57 15.99
N MET A 689 -18.65 21.23 16.52
CA MET A 689 -17.37 21.45 15.83
C MET A 689 -17.26 20.66 14.53
N ALA A 690 -17.96 19.54 14.39
CA ALA A 690 -17.95 18.72 13.18
C ALA A 690 -18.31 19.50 11.90
N PHE A 691 -19.04 20.63 12.00
CA PHE A 691 -19.35 21.46 10.83
C PHE A 691 -18.13 22.12 10.19
N PHE A 692 -17.01 22.28 10.90
CA PHE A 692 -15.76 22.79 10.32
C PHE A 692 -15.11 21.84 9.31
N ILE A 693 -15.54 20.57 9.22
CA ILE A 693 -15.15 19.67 8.14
C ILE A 693 -15.58 20.22 6.76
N GLY A 694 -16.72 20.93 6.72
CA GLY A 694 -17.29 21.47 5.49
C GLY A 694 -18.04 20.43 4.64
N ALA A 695 -18.58 20.89 3.51
CA ALA A 695 -19.33 20.04 2.59
C ALA A 695 -18.46 18.91 2.01
N ILE A 696 -18.99 17.69 2.00
CA ILE A 696 -18.32 16.48 1.52
C ILE A 696 -19.03 16.01 0.25
N HIS A 697 -18.31 16.01 -0.86
CA HIS A 697 -18.80 15.45 -2.13
C HIS A 697 -18.34 14.00 -2.31
N THR A 698 -19.26 13.14 -2.73
CA THR A 698 -18.97 11.74 -3.01
C THR A 698 -19.56 11.37 -4.37
N GLN A 699 -18.87 10.52 -5.13
CA GLN A 699 -19.37 9.95 -6.38
C GLN A 699 -19.99 8.56 -6.19
N ASN A 700 -20.25 8.16 -4.94
CA ASN A 700 -20.79 6.85 -4.62
C ASN A 700 -22.24 6.75 -5.11
N THR A 701 -22.54 5.67 -5.83
CA THR A 701 -23.91 5.32 -6.19
C THR A 701 -24.55 4.58 -5.02
N PRO A 702 -25.75 4.96 -4.56
CA PRO A 702 -26.46 4.22 -3.52
C PRO A 702 -26.67 2.75 -3.93
N GLU A 703 -26.42 1.83 -3.00
CA GLU A 703 -26.65 0.40 -3.15
C GLU A 703 -28.08 0.00 -2.73
N PHE A 704 -28.66 0.77 -1.79
CA PHE A 704 -29.98 0.54 -1.21
C PHE A 704 -30.82 1.81 -1.30
N ASP A 705 -32.15 1.67 -1.33
CA ASP A 705 -33.05 2.81 -1.22
C ASP A 705 -32.92 3.48 0.14
N ARG A 706 -32.76 2.67 1.21
CA ARG A 706 -32.69 3.17 2.59
C ARG A 706 -31.51 2.56 3.35
N PHE A 707 -30.77 3.40 4.06
CA PHE A 707 -29.75 2.96 5.01
C PHE A 707 -30.12 3.40 6.42
N VAL A 708 -30.28 2.43 7.31
CA VAL A 708 -30.68 2.68 8.70
C VAL A 708 -29.46 2.51 9.59
N LEU A 709 -28.99 3.62 10.14
CA LEU A 709 -27.93 3.62 11.15
C LEU A 709 -28.57 3.71 12.53
N ALA A 710 -28.69 2.55 13.18
CA ALA A 710 -29.32 2.41 14.51
C ALA A 710 -28.25 2.19 15.59
N ARG A 711 -28.46 2.75 16.79
CA ARG A 711 -27.55 2.53 17.93
C ARG A 711 -27.72 1.14 18.55
N THR A 712 -26.61 0.53 18.95
CA THR A 712 -26.61 -0.70 19.79
C THR A 712 -26.26 -0.48 21.26
N ASP A 713 -25.97 0.76 21.69
CA ASP A 713 -25.51 1.10 23.05
C ASP A 713 -26.64 1.63 23.96
N HIS A 714 -26.31 2.05 25.19
CA HIS A 714 -27.27 2.54 26.20
C HIS A 714 -28.03 3.82 25.80
N GLU A 715 -27.61 4.51 24.73
CA GLU A 715 -28.33 5.67 24.18
C GLU A 715 -29.38 5.28 23.11
N LYS A 716 -29.64 3.97 22.89
CA LYS A 716 -30.63 3.50 21.90
C LYS A 716 -32.04 4.02 22.17
N SER A 717 -32.80 4.32 21.12
CA SER A 717 -34.22 4.75 21.20
C SER A 717 -35.22 3.61 21.51
N GLY A 718 -34.75 2.49 22.08
CA GLY A 718 -35.55 1.31 22.43
C GLY A 718 -35.73 0.28 21.29
N ASP A 719 -36.12 -0.96 21.62
CA ASP A 719 -36.20 -2.07 20.66
C ASP A 719 -37.31 -1.88 19.60
N ARG A 720 -38.32 -1.06 19.91
CA ARG A 720 -39.40 -0.66 18.99
C ARG A 720 -38.91 0.04 17.72
N PHE A 721 -37.75 0.72 17.73
CA PHE A 721 -37.24 1.41 16.53
C PHE A 721 -36.83 0.42 15.43
N VAL A 722 -36.03 -0.58 15.79
CA VAL A 722 -35.58 -1.62 14.84
C VAL A 722 -36.77 -2.46 14.37
N GLU A 723 -37.73 -2.75 15.25
CA GLU A 723 -38.98 -3.42 14.89
C GLU A 723 -39.83 -2.59 13.92
N SER A 724 -39.96 -1.27 14.15
CA SER A 724 -40.70 -0.36 13.27
C SER A 724 -40.04 -0.24 11.90
N VAL A 725 -38.69 -0.23 11.85
CA VAL A 725 -37.92 -0.26 10.60
C VAL A 725 -38.10 -1.60 9.87
N ARG A 726 -38.09 -2.74 10.58
CA ARG A 726 -38.35 -4.06 10.00
C ARG A 726 -39.81 -4.23 9.57
N ALA A 727 -40.73 -3.51 10.20
CA ALA A 727 -42.15 -3.47 9.86
C ALA A 727 -42.47 -2.56 8.67
N ILE A 728 -41.48 -1.83 8.11
CA ILE A 728 -41.59 -1.13 6.83
C ILE A 728 -41.86 -2.19 5.74
N LYS A 729 -43.14 -2.51 5.53
CA LYS A 729 -43.63 -3.33 4.43
C LYS A 729 -43.74 -2.45 3.18
N SER A 730 -42.72 -2.38 2.33
CA SER A 730 -42.89 -1.93 0.94
C SER A 730 -41.68 -2.27 0.07
N LYS A 731 -41.86 -2.21 -1.24
CA LYS A 731 -41.02 -2.65 -2.38
C LYS A 731 -39.55 -2.18 -2.42
N ASN A 732 -39.02 -1.55 -1.39
CA ASN A 732 -37.72 -0.86 -1.36
C ASN A 732 -36.63 -1.68 -0.64
N THR A 733 -35.39 -1.57 -1.09
CA THR A 733 -34.23 -2.26 -0.48
C THR A 733 -33.67 -1.47 0.70
N TYR A 734 -33.33 -2.14 1.81
CA TYR A 734 -32.74 -1.49 2.98
C TYR A 734 -31.64 -2.30 3.66
N GLU A 735 -30.73 -1.60 4.37
CA GLU A 735 -29.72 -2.19 5.25
C GLU A 735 -29.77 -1.53 6.62
N ILE A 736 -29.67 -2.34 7.68
CA ILE A 736 -29.55 -1.87 9.07
C ILE A 736 -28.14 -2.21 9.56
N ALA A 737 -27.39 -1.21 10.00
CA ALA A 737 -26.06 -1.40 10.55
C ALA A 737 -25.80 -0.47 11.74
N ASP A 738 -24.75 -0.79 12.50
CA ASP A 738 -24.07 0.18 13.36
C ASP A 738 -22.64 0.38 12.84
N TRP A 739 -22.09 1.57 13.06
CA TRP A 739 -20.79 1.99 12.56
C TRP A 739 -19.65 1.83 13.58
N LEU A 740 -19.86 1.04 14.63
CA LEU A 740 -18.85 0.72 15.65
C LEU A 740 -17.82 -0.34 15.19
N ASN A 741 -18.08 -1.01 14.06
CA ASN A 741 -17.23 -2.06 13.52
C ASN A 741 -15.93 -1.51 12.93
N ALA A 742 -14.86 -1.54 13.73
CA ALA A 742 -13.52 -1.11 13.34
C ALA A 742 -12.99 -1.88 12.13
N SER A 743 -12.53 -1.14 11.11
CA SER A 743 -11.78 -1.70 9.99
C SER A 743 -10.46 -2.31 10.46
N TRP A 744 -9.87 -3.20 9.67
CA TRP A 744 -8.57 -3.79 10.01
C TRP A 744 -7.46 -2.73 10.15
N GLN A 745 -7.54 -1.64 9.39
CA GLN A 745 -6.59 -0.52 9.47
C GLN A 745 -6.68 0.19 10.82
N GLU A 746 -7.90 0.44 11.31
CA GLU A 746 -8.12 1.02 12.63
C GLU A 746 -7.61 0.09 13.74
N ARG A 747 -7.90 -1.21 13.64
CA ARG A 747 -7.38 -2.20 14.62
C ARG A 747 -5.86 -2.28 14.61
N LEU A 748 -5.23 -2.12 13.45
CA LEU A 748 -3.77 -2.09 13.34
C LEU A 748 -3.19 -0.83 13.97
N LEU A 749 -3.71 0.36 13.64
CA LEU A 749 -3.23 1.62 14.21
C LEU A 749 -3.43 1.66 15.73
N HIS A 750 -4.57 1.20 16.22
CA HIS A 750 -4.83 1.06 17.65
C HIS A 750 -3.89 0.05 18.33
N ARG A 751 -3.52 -1.06 17.66
CA ARG A 751 -2.47 -1.96 18.18
C ARG A 751 -1.11 -1.28 18.23
N VAL A 752 -0.74 -0.55 17.19
CA VAL A 752 0.53 0.20 17.15
C VAL A 752 0.56 1.22 18.29
N GLU A 753 -0.51 1.96 18.50
CA GLU A 753 -0.68 2.87 19.63
C GLU A 753 -0.42 2.16 20.97
N ILE A 754 -1.15 1.07 21.25
CA ILE A 754 -1.02 0.33 22.52
C ILE A 754 0.40 -0.21 22.72
N HIS A 755 0.99 -0.84 21.71
CA HIS A 755 2.30 -1.51 21.86
C HIS A 755 3.48 -0.54 21.94
N THR A 756 3.25 0.75 21.70
CA THR A 756 4.30 1.77 21.74
C THR A 756 4.14 2.74 22.91
N LEU A 757 3.12 2.57 23.76
CA LEU A 757 2.87 3.41 24.94
C LEU A 757 4.10 3.53 25.86
N SER A 758 4.77 2.43 26.18
CA SER A 758 5.92 2.42 27.11
C SER A 758 7.18 3.10 26.56
N LEU A 759 7.38 3.05 25.24
CA LEU A 759 8.49 3.72 24.56
C LEU A 759 8.19 5.20 24.34
N ARG A 760 6.93 5.56 24.03
CA ARG A 760 6.54 6.93 23.70
C ARG A 760 6.51 7.87 24.89
N SER A 761 6.12 7.40 26.07
CA SER A 761 6.08 8.26 27.27
C SER A 761 7.43 8.93 27.60
N LYS A 762 8.55 8.38 27.11
CA LYS A 762 9.89 8.97 27.24
C LYS A 762 10.34 9.82 26.04
N ILE A 763 9.89 9.50 24.82
CA ILE A 763 10.43 10.07 23.57
C ILE A 763 9.50 11.16 23.00
N ASP A 764 8.20 11.11 23.32
CA ASP A 764 7.16 12.03 22.84
C ASP A 764 6.34 12.57 24.01
N PRO A 765 6.94 13.35 24.93
CA PRO A 765 6.26 13.82 26.15
C PRO A 765 5.05 14.72 25.88
N ASN A 766 4.98 15.32 24.68
CA ASN A 766 3.89 16.19 24.24
C ASN A 766 2.87 15.48 23.33
N ASN A 767 3.01 14.17 23.12
CA ASN A 767 2.10 13.34 22.32
C ASN A 767 1.92 13.84 20.86
N GLN A 768 2.96 14.44 20.26
CA GLN A 768 2.90 14.97 18.89
C GLN A 768 2.84 13.86 17.83
N VAL A 769 3.46 12.71 18.10
CA VAL A 769 3.32 11.52 17.24
C VAL A 769 1.92 10.93 17.38
N LEU A 770 1.36 10.93 18.59
CA LEU A 770 -0.01 10.52 18.84
C LEU A 770 -1.02 11.44 18.15
N PHE A 771 -0.79 12.75 18.15
CA PHE A 771 -1.60 13.71 17.40
C PHE A 771 -1.72 13.31 15.92
N TYR A 772 -0.60 13.02 15.26
CA TYR A 772 -0.61 12.58 13.87
C TYR A 772 -1.36 11.25 13.68
N LEU A 773 -1.13 10.28 14.58
CA LEU A 773 -1.76 8.97 14.56
C LEU A 773 -3.28 9.06 14.75
N TRP A 774 -3.72 9.84 15.72
CA TRP A 774 -5.12 10.08 16.06
C TRP A 774 -5.85 10.85 14.97
N ASN A 775 -5.22 11.87 14.37
CA ASN A 775 -5.73 12.51 13.16
C ASN A 775 -5.94 11.47 12.04
N LYS A 776 -4.98 10.56 11.86
CA LYS A 776 -5.12 9.51 10.85
C LYS A 776 -6.25 8.53 11.16
N LEU A 777 -6.38 8.14 12.42
CA LEU A 777 -7.40 7.23 12.90
C LEU A 777 -8.81 7.85 12.74
N SER A 778 -8.98 9.11 13.13
CA SER A 778 -10.22 9.87 12.95
C SER A 778 -10.58 10.02 11.46
N GLN A 779 -9.62 10.26 10.58
CA GLN A 779 -9.85 10.29 9.11
C GLN A 779 -10.31 8.94 8.55
N LEU A 780 -9.82 7.81 9.08
CA LEU A 780 -10.28 6.48 8.68
C LEU A 780 -11.71 6.21 9.14
N ARG A 781 -12.04 6.61 10.37
CA ARG A 781 -13.40 6.51 10.92
C ARG A 781 -14.39 7.38 10.14
N LEU A 782 -14.03 8.62 9.80
CA LEU A 782 -14.82 9.49 8.91
C LEU A 782 -15.09 8.79 7.57
N LYS A 783 -14.06 8.20 6.93
CA LYS A 783 -14.25 7.47 5.66
C LYS A 783 -15.19 6.28 5.80
N ARG A 784 -15.12 5.55 6.92
CA ARG A 784 -16.08 4.48 7.21
C ARG A 784 -17.50 5.03 7.33
N GLY A 785 -17.68 6.14 8.06
CA GLY A 785 -18.97 6.82 8.17
C GLY A 785 -19.54 7.24 6.82
N ILE A 786 -18.72 7.89 5.98
CA ILE A 786 -19.09 8.27 4.62
C ILE A 786 -19.50 7.03 3.82
N ALA A 787 -18.67 5.99 3.81
CA ALA A 787 -18.95 4.77 3.06
C ALA A 787 -20.29 4.15 3.46
N LEU A 788 -20.57 4.05 4.76
CA LEU A 788 -21.84 3.52 5.28
C LEU A 788 -23.04 4.39 4.87
N LEU A 789 -23.02 5.69 5.16
CA LEU A 789 -24.16 6.55 4.87
C LEU A 789 -24.42 6.71 3.36
N THR A 790 -23.39 6.60 2.51
CA THR A 790 -23.56 6.67 1.06
C THR A 790 -24.18 5.43 0.42
N ARG A 791 -24.29 4.31 1.16
CA ARG A 791 -24.94 3.09 0.66
C ARG A 791 -26.45 3.27 0.51
N GLY A 792 -27.08 4.16 1.27
CA GLY A 792 -28.50 4.48 1.15
C GLY A 792 -28.75 5.72 0.29
N ARG A 793 -29.87 5.71 -0.46
CA ARG A 793 -30.40 6.94 -1.07
C ARG A 793 -30.91 7.90 0.00
N VAL A 794 -31.65 7.36 0.99
CA VAL A 794 -32.12 8.06 2.19
C VAL A 794 -31.52 7.42 3.44
N VAL A 795 -31.05 8.23 4.39
CA VAL A 795 -30.53 7.76 5.69
C VAL A 795 -31.62 7.87 6.75
N ILE A 796 -31.78 6.85 7.60
CA ILE A 796 -32.66 6.88 8.78
C ILE A 796 -31.80 6.65 10.02
N THR A 797 -31.88 7.52 11.03
CA THR A 797 -30.99 7.40 12.19
C THR A 797 -31.50 8.04 13.48
N ASP A 798 -31.11 7.44 14.60
CA ASP A 798 -31.23 7.93 15.98
C ASP A 798 -29.86 8.39 16.54
N ARG A 799 -28.93 8.78 15.65
CA ARG A 799 -27.60 9.32 16.01
C ARG A 799 -27.44 10.76 15.56
N LEU A 800 -27.11 11.65 16.51
CA LEU A 800 -26.83 13.07 16.23
C LEU A 800 -25.74 13.27 15.17
N HIS A 801 -24.62 12.56 15.25
CA HIS A 801 -23.53 12.75 14.29
C HIS A 801 -23.80 12.12 12.92
N ALA A 802 -24.76 11.20 12.84
CA ALA A 802 -25.24 10.72 11.56
C ALA A 802 -26.11 11.77 10.87
N HIS A 803 -26.90 12.52 11.65
CA HIS A 803 -27.57 13.74 11.18
C HIS A 803 -26.56 14.79 10.68
N VAL A 804 -25.55 15.14 11.47
CA VAL A 804 -24.51 16.09 11.06
C VAL A 804 -23.79 15.62 9.79
N LEU A 805 -23.31 14.37 9.75
CA LEU A 805 -22.61 13.84 8.57
C LEU A 805 -23.52 13.78 7.33
N SER A 806 -24.82 13.52 7.50
CA SER A 806 -25.79 13.54 6.39
C SER A 806 -25.96 14.96 5.83
N ILE A 807 -25.97 15.99 6.68
CA ILE A 807 -25.94 17.40 6.23
C ILE A 807 -24.64 17.67 5.46
N LEU A 808 -23.48 17.27 5.99
CA LEU A 808 -22.19 17.47 5.31
C LEU A 808 -22.14 16.78 3.95
N LEU A 809 -22.76 15.61 3.80
CA LEU A 809 -22.84 14.83 2.56
C LEU A 809 -23.92 15.30 1.59
N ASN A 810 -24.72 16.30 1.97
CA ASN A 810 -25.95 16.69 1.28
C ASN A 810 -26.89 15.49 1.01
N LYS A 811 -27.12 14.66 2.04
CA LYS A 811 -27.94 13.46 1.97
C LYS A 811 -29.33 13.69 2.59
N PRO A 812 -30.40 13.31 1.88
CA PRO A 812 -31.74 13.24 2.48
C PRO A 812 -31.76 12.25 3.64
N HIS A 813 -32.31 12.67 4.78
CA HIS A 813 -32.35 11.81 5.95
C HIS A 813 -33.52 12.07 6.90
N VAL A 814 -33.93 11.01 7.58
CA VAL A 814 -34.97 11.00 8.61
C VAL A 814 -34.31 10.83 9.97
N LEU A 815 -34.65 11.71 10.88
CA LEU A 815 -34.06 11.83 12.20
C LEU A 815 -35.09 11.44 13.26
N LEU A 816 -34.68 10.57 14.17
CA LEU A 816 -35.45 10.21 15.34
C LEU A 816 -34.75 10.73 16.59
N ASP A 817 -35.54 11.05 17.61
CA ASP A 817 -34.97 11.43 18.89
C ASP A 817 -34.39 10.22 19.65
N ASN A 818 -33.49 10.51 20.58
CA ASN A 818 -32.97 9.52 21.52
C ASN A 818 -33.80 9.51 22.82
N SER A 819 -33.43 8.62 23.75
CA SER A 819 -34.17 8.39 25.02
C SER A 819 -34.31 9.62 25.94
N TYR A 820 -33.60 10.72 25.69
CA TYR A 820 -33.62 11.93 26.52
C TYR A 820 -33.64 13.24 25.70
N GLY A 821 -34.07 13.20 24.43
CA GLY A 821 -34.39 14.41 23.66
C GLY A 821 -33.22 15.17 23.02
N LYS A 822 -31.99 14.64 23.10
CA LYS A 822 -30.76 15.33 22.69
C LYS A 822 -30.73 15.68 21.21
N ILE A 823 -31.27 14.81 20.37
CA ILE A 823 -31.22 14.97 18.91
C ILE A 823 -32.26 15.98 18.47
N GLY A 824 -33.48 15.88 19.00
CA GLY A 824 -34.54 16.85 18.77
C GLY A 824 -34.14 18.25 19.25
N ASN A 825 -33.47 18.36 20.39
CA ASN A 825 -32.97 19.63 20.92
C ASN A 825 -31.93 20.28 19.99
N PHE A 826 -30.99 19.50 19.47
CA PHE A 826 -30.02 20.01 18.49
C PHE A 826 -30.69 20.45 17.19
N TYR A 827 -31.59 19.60 16.66
CA TYR A 827 -32.34 19.88 15.44
C TYR A 827 -33.12 21.20 15.53
N LYS A 828 -33.90 21.37 16.61
CA LYS A 828 -34.67 22.60 16.86
C LYS A 828 -33.77 23.83 16.96
N THR A 829 -32.63 23.72 17.65
CA THR A 829 -31.70 24.84 17.87
C THR A 829 -31.05 25.29 16.55
N TRP A 830 -30.59 24.35 15.70
CA TRP A 830 -29.66 24.68 14.62
C TRP A 830 -30.10 24.31 13.20
N THR A 831 -30.83 23.20 13.02
CA THR A 831 -30.99 22.57 11.70
C THR A 831 -32.44 22.35 11.28
N HIS A 832 -33.40 22.90 12.02
CA HIS A 832 -34.84 22.73 11.74
C HIS A 832 -35.28 23.27 10.37
N THR A 833 -34.54 24.24 9.84
CA THR A 833 -34.77 24.83 8.52
C THR A 833 -34.18 24.01 7.36
N HIS A 834 -33.42 22.93 7.64
CA HIS A 834 -32.78 22.13 6.61
C HIS A 834 -33.80 21.34 5.79
N SER A 835 -33.88 21.63 4.50
CA SER A 835 -34.88 21.09 3.56
C SER A 835 -34.83 19.57 3.45
N LEU A 836 -33.63 18.99 3.55
CA LEU A 836 -33.36 17.56 3.39
C LEU A 836 -33.39 16.75 4.71
N THR A 837 -33.83 17.37 5.82
CA THR A 837 -34.03 16.69 7.10
C THR A 837 -35.52 16.57 7.42
N ARG A 838 -35.94 15.41 7.92
CA ARG A 838 -37.27 15.21 8.52
C ARG A 838 -37.12 14.65 9.92
N PHE A 839 -37.66 15.34 10.92
CA PHE A 839 -37.66 14.88 12.30
C PHE A 839 -38.99 14.20 12.63
N VAL A 840 -38.94 13.01 13.24
CA VAL A 840 -40.12 12.18 13.53
C VAL A 840 -40.22 11.91 15.03
N THR A 841 -41.38 12.19 15.61
CA THR A 841 -41.69 11.97 17.03
C THR A 841 -42.50 10.70 17.28
N ASP A 842 -43.23 10.19 16.28
CA ASP A 842 -44.03 8.96 16.37
C ASP A 842 -43.55 7.89 15.38
N LEU A 843 -43.14 6.74 15.92
CA LEU A 843 -42.63 5.59 15.16
C LEU A 843 -43.69 4.92 14.28
N THR A 844 -44.98 5.12 14.58
CA THR A 844 -46.11 4.43 13.91
C THR A 844 -46.19 4.75 12.41
N ASN A 845 -45.76 5.97 12.02
CA ASN A 845 -45.82 6.47 10.63
C ASN A 845 -44.45 6.59 9.94
N LEU A 846 -43.38 5.99 10.50
CA LEU A 846 -42.01 6.10 9.98
C LEU A 846 -41.90 5.65 8.51
N HIS A 847 -42.64 4.60 8.13
CA HIS A 847 -42.63 4.05 6.77
C HIS A 847 -43.26 5.01 5.75
N LEU A 848 -44.42 5.60 6.09
CA LEU A 848 -45.14 6.55 5.25
C LEU A 848 -44.33 7.83 5.00
N LEU A 849 -43.74 8.39 6.06
CA LEU A 849 -42.94 9.63 5.98
C LEU A 849 -41.67 9.43 5.13
N ALA A 850 -41.03 8.27 5.23
CA ALA A 850 -39.87 7.96 4.40
C ALA A 850 -40.23 7.74 2.92
N ASP A 851 -41.40 7.16 2.63
CA ASP A 851 -41.91 6.99 1.25
C ASP A 851 -42.36 8.33 0.64
N GLU A 852 -43.06 9.18 1.40
CA GLU A 852 -43.42 10.54 0.98
C GLU A 852 -42.19 11.41 0.68
N PHE A 853 -41.13 11.26 1.48
CA PHE A 853 -39.90 12.01 1.29
C PHE A 853 -39.17 11.58 0.02
N ASP A 854 -39.12 10.28 -0.28
CA ASP A 854 -38.59 9.74 -1.54
C ASP A 854 -39.39 10.24 -2.77
N MET A 855 -40.73 10.31 -2.67
CA MET A 855 -41.57 10.87 -3.73
C MET A 855 -41.34 12.38 -3.93
N SER A 856 -41.16 13.14 -2.85
CA SER A 856 -40.92 14.60 -2.90
C SER A 856 -39.57 14.99 -3.53
N LEU A 857 -38.57 14.10 -3.44
CA LEU A 857 -37.26 14.28 -4.07
C LEU A 857 -37.32 13.99 -5.57
N ASN A 858 -38.17 13.04 -5.99
CA ASN A 858 -38.37 12.71 -7.40
C ASN A 858 -39.20 13.77 -8.15
N THR A 859 -40.21 14.37 -7.51
CA THR A 859 -41.03 15.43 -8.13
C THR A 859 -40.25 16.73 -8.35
N LYS A 860 -39.37 17.13 -7.42
CA LYS A 860 -38.50 18.31 -7.59
C LYS A 860 -37.49 18.17 -8.73
N LYS A 861 -37.08 16.94 -9.06
CA LYS A 861 -36.15 16.65 -10.15
C LYS A 861 -36.80 16.74 -11.54
N ASN A 862 -38.12 16.52 -11.61
CA ASN A 862 -38.90 16.66 -12.83
C ASN A 862 -39.35 18.11 -13.10
N SER A 863 -39.49 18.95 -12.07
CA SER A 863 -39.86 20.36 -12.23
C SER A 863 -38.69 21.30 -12.57
N SER A 864 -37.44 20.90 -12.32
CA SER A 864 -36.24 21.68 -12.67
C SER A 864 -35.67 21.37 -14.06
N GLY A 865 -36.23 20.38 -14.77
CA GLY A 865 -35.89 20.02 -16.14
C GLY A 865 -36.83 20.58 -17.22
N SER A 866 -37.80 21.42 -16.83
CA SER A 866 -38.83 21.97 -17.74
C SER A 866 -38.80 23.50 -17.88
N GLY A 867 -37.64 24.12 -17.61
CA GLY A 867 -37.37 25.51 -17.98
C GLY A 867 -36.28 25.53 -19.04
N VAL A 868 -36.68 25.85 -20.28
CA VAL A 868 -35.88 25.94 -21.51
C VAL A 868 -34.62 26.79 -21.35
#